data_AF-A0A819SIY1-F1
#
_entry.id   AF-A0A819SIY1-F1
#
_cell.length_a   1.000
_cell.length_b   1.000
_cell.length_c   1.000
_cell.angle_alpha   90.00
_cell.angle_beta   90.00
_cell.angle_gamma   90.00
#
_symmetry.space_group_name_H-M   'P 1'
#
loop_
_entity.id
_entity.type
_entity.pdbx_description
1 polymer ?
#
loop_
_entity_poly.entity_id
_entity_poly.type
_entity_poly.pdbx_seq_one_letter_code
_entity_poly.pdbx_strand_id
1 'polypeptide(L)'
;MAMEHIITMATLGRSFHLGTLYDVRSDKLITNVTLWTPRILEDHTNIYKQSYADYEIITEDSFQDKARALGVKPNLKLSLLSGLFNVSGSAEYADDYQKTNLNARVTLKYSITTHFQQLTMKHLGKGNLDHPSLRNKNLATHVVTDVLYGTEAFFVFDRTISNGKFKNEISGKLKAIIDNLIFKADEGAKLKLTNEEEKIVNKWHCRFYGDFPLNQTQINLVEAVKIYRRLSSLLGVSNENAVPKEVWLHPLSPLGNNLTKIVRQISSSLIDHTIKVIEDLRYLEIRSLDLSTSKIFTHLDYMKIHLLNFAVQLSEMRHALRKKIALTLPAQRGNTNMVETFLLSVSKEVDSSPFSRRPLKSWLKEKEAEITIITKWIQNLSKDKSLDILIKSSSLDEVINDTRYDYIFCLSFRLVEQSDLQIIDMKKYLHNMENYLHNKKNFKSSTIRKKHKTWFENSHDMKIFDKSVQQFKEFAQGNNIKNSRIKFIVNEKYAVNHNKTVKLILYNNGSEISGFIMPSKPAAPYAISITDNSVTLTWADESSGSENVQKYKVMYQKYHGKNQSKEEEQWSEEYTNGNYKNITISNLPSSTKFIFKVQAITAIGLSAISARSEPMETFANNETKSDFEGNPNGLMNQQHNQSFSRSSPNDSFVRQSLAVQERLMNISAITYKLAIVPPGSPAENVSMIQPGTPAIFHLDNRTAYVPRYKTSLPTLSKGPDSSNVEFSTVYHPEFGALVMEPFIENPYNISNYGNYKVTIYSEDSQHIIAETMIGLVPEIEISVPKQFIIRDSINNLIVNGIVTIKLVGGGAVAFNGTTDHSGMINLPDTLADGTYEVEIYSPNKPNLQQLKFFMVTYQNRRQEKNFSFLGRNNLKPNEIEIILRWGAQPRDLDSHLYSSDGKHIYFSNRNETNMALDYDVTRGYGPETTRFTIQPNLKYIYVVHRYSNESMLTKSKAELTVNIDTKTTHINKIRRHDKLVNGEVYKIPELTRPQAKFWIVCMIDGSTKQIKFFENVFEDHNDYITNEIDMKYYTG
;
A
#
# COMPACT_ATOMS: atom_id res chain seq x y z
N MET A 1 -11.97 44.78 9.67
CA MET A 1 -11.42 45.98 9.00
C MET A 1 -10.90 45.57 7.62
N ALA A 2 -10.79 46.50 6.68
CA ALA A 2 -10.08 46.27 5.43
C ALA A 2 -8.56 46.30 5.66
N MET A 3 -7.78 45.57 4.87
CA MET A 3 -6.32 45.77 4.84
C MET A 3 -5.98 47.03 4.01
N GLU A 4 -5.88 48.18 4.67
CA GLU A 4 -5.32 49.42 4.11
C GLU A 4 -3.92 49.73 4.70
N HIS A 5 -3.27 48.72 5.28
CA HIS A 5 -1.95 48.78 5.88
C HIS A 5 -0.98 47.85 5.16
N ILE A 6 0.32 48.13 5.26
CA ILE A 6 1.38 47.30 4.69
C ILE A 6 1.35 45.91 5.35
N ILE A 7 1.42 44.86 4.54
CA ILE A 7 1.39 43.46 5.00
C ILE A 7 2.78 42.86 4.88
N THR A 8 3.26 42.21 5.95
CA THR A 8 4.49 41.41 5.91
C THR A 8 4.16 39.93 5.66
N MET A 9 4.97 39.25 4.84
CA MET A 9 4.66 37.89 4.40
C MET A 9 5.91 37.08 4.01
N ALA A 10 5.96 35.82 4.45
CA ALA A 10 6.98 34.85 4.02
C ALA A 10 6.85 34.51 2.52
N THR A 11 7.99 34.45 1.83
CA THR A 11 8.07 34.18 0.38
C THR A 11 7.81 32.72 0.06
N LEU A 12 8.36 31.80 0.87
CA LEU A 12 8.21 30.34 0.75
C LEU A 12 8.72 29.79 -0.61
N GLY A 13 9.92 30.22 -1.02
CA GLY A 13 10.57 29.80 -2.27
C GLY A 13 10.02 30.46 -3.55
N ARG A 14 8.88 31.15 -3.47
CA ARG A 14 8.27 31.88 -4.59
C ARG A 14 9.13 33.10 -4.99
N SER A 15 9.25 33.37 -6.29
CA SER A 15 10.12 34.41 -6.85
C SER A 15 9.55 35.84 -6.67
N PHE A 16 9.83 36.47 -5.53
CA PHE A 16 9.46 37.86 -5.25
C PHE A 16 10.56 38.86 -5.62
N HIS A 17 10.19 39.99 -6.22
CA HIS A 17 11.08 41.11 -6.54
C HIS A 17 10.38 42.45 -6.24
N LEU A 18 11.13 43.54 -6.08
CA LEU A 18 10.56 44.89 -5.95
C LEU A 18 9.66 45.24 -7.14
N GLY A 19 8.58 45.98 -6.88
CA GLY A 19 7.59 46.36 -7.89
C GLY A 19 6.66 45.22 -8.37
N THR A 20 6.85 43.97 -7.90
CA THR A 20 5.99 42.84 -8.26
C THR A 20 4.58 43.06 -7.72
N LEU A 21 3.57 42.89 -8.58
CA LEU A 21 2.17 42.98 -8.20
C LEU A 21 1.69 41.68 -7.52
N TYR A 22 0.90 41.80 -6.46
CA TYR A 22 0.40 40.65 -5.68
C TYR A 22 -1.10 40.77 -5.38
N ASP A 23 -1.81 39.64 -5.39
CA ASP A 23 -3.20 39.58 -4.95
C ASP A 23 -3.40 38.74 -3.69
N VAL A 24 -3.44 39.39 -2.53
CA VAL A 24 -3.66 38.74 -1.22
C VAL A 24 -5.01 38.05 -1.07
N ARG A 25 -5.97 38.26 -2.00
CA ARG A 25 -7.20 37.45 -2.05
C ARG A 25 -6.86 36.02 -2.43
N SER A 26 -6.13 35.84 -3.53
CA SER A 26 -5.81 34.53 -4.13
C SER A 26 -4.39 34.03 -3.85
N ASP A 27 -3.57 34.83 -3.14
CA ASP A 27 -2.13 34.63 -2.89
C ASP A 27 -1.28 34.44 -4.16
N LYS A 28 -1.73 35.04 -5.27
CA LYS A 28 -1.06 34.99 -6.56
C LYS A 28 -0.12 36.16 -6.78
N LEU A 29 1.08 35.84 -7.26
CA LEU A 29 1.99 36.77 -7.92
C LEU A 29 1.45 37.11 -9.31
N ILE A 30 1.59 38.38 -9.71
CA ILE A 30 1.21 38.88 -11.03
C ILE A 30 2.49 39.36 -11.72
N THR A 31 3.11 38.45 -12.49
CA THR A 31 4.43 38.64 -13.12
C THR A 31 4.39 39.43 -14.42
N ASN A 32 3.27 39.41 -15.15
CA ASN A 32 3.21 39.85 -16.55
C ASN A 32 2.95 41.37 -16.71
N VAL A 33 2.96 42.14 -15.61
CA VAL A 33 2.76 43.60 -15.59
C VAL A 33 3.37 44.21 -14.33
N THR A 34 4.11 45.29 -14.49
CA THR A 34 4.66 46.13 -13.41
C THR A 34 4.00 47.52 -13.41
N LEU A 35 4.13 48.29 -12.32
CA LEU A 35 3.68 49.69 -12.27
C LEU A 35 4.75 50.69 -12.76
N TRP A 36 6.00 50.25 -12.75
CA TRP A 36 7.21 50.99 -13.12
C TRP A 36 8.06 50.17 -14.10
N THR A 37 8.81 50.85 -14.95
CA THR A 37 9.85 50.26 -15.80
C THR A 37 11.05 49.78 -14.96
N PRO A 38 11.83 48.79 -15.43
CA PRO A 38 12.99 48.27 -14.68
C PRO A 38 13.98 49.35 -14.25
N ARG A 39 14.26 50.33 -15.13
CA ARG A 39 15.16 51.46 -14.84
C ARG A 39 14.70 52.28 -13.63
N ILE A 40 13.41 52.59 -13.52
CA ILE A 40 12.91 53.35 -12.35
C ILE A 40 13.03 52.53 -11.07
N LEU A 41 12.87 51.20 -11.12
CA LEU A 41 13.12 50.33 -9.96
C LEU A 41 14.61 50.32 -9.56
N GLU A 42 15.51 50.20 -10.54
CA GLU A 42 16.96 50.24 -10.34
C GLU A 42 17.42 51.59 -9.74
N ASP A 43 17.07 52.71 -10.38
CA ASP A 43 17.43 54.09 -9.99
C ASP A 43 16.90 54.48 -8.59
N HIS A 44 15.92 53.75 -8.05
CA HIS A 44 15.19 54.14 -6.84
C HIS A 44 15.05 53.03 -5.79
N THR A 45 15.94 52.03 -5.83
CA THR A 45 16.08 51.01 -4.78
C THR A 45 17.21 51.38 -3.81
N ASN A 46 16.88 51.50 -2.53
CA ASN A 46 17.87 51.53 -1.45
C ASN A 46 18.22 50.08 -1.05
N ILE A 47 19.50 49.79 -0.86
CA ILE A 47 19.99 48.48 -0.39
C ILE A 47 20.71 48.67 0.95
N TYR A 48 20.30 47.92 1.97
CA TYR A 48 20.84 47.96 3.31
C TYR A 48 21.42 46.59 3.69
N LYS A 49 22.64 46.53 4.25
CA LYS A 49 23.20 45.28 4.78
C LYS A 49 22.48 44.92 6.09
N GLN A 50 21.84 43.77 6.12
CA GLN A 50 21.06 43.29 7.27
C GLN A 50 21.40 41.81 7.51
N SER A 51 22.63 41.59 7.99
CA SER A 51 23.16 40.24 8.20
C SER A 51 22.90 39.77 9.63
N TYR A 52 22.10 38.71 9.77
CA TYR A 52 21.76 38.08 11.04
C TYR A 52 21.58 36.57 10.81
N ALA A 53 22.19 35.74 11.65
CA ALA A 53 22.13 34.28 11.57
C ALA A 53 21.52 33.69 12.84
N ASP A 54 20.70 32.66 12.68
CA ASP A 54 19.83 32.09 13.72
C ASP A 54 19.59 30.59 13.46
N TYR A 55 19.22 29.85 14.50
CA TYR A 55 18.91 28.43 14.40
C TYR A 55 17.84 28.00 15.41
N GLU A 56 17.07 26.95 15.09
CA GLU A 56 16.05 26.41 15.99
C GLU A 56 16.07 24.88 15.98
N ILE A 57 15.97 24.23 17.15
CA ILE A 57 15.82 22.77 17.24
C ILE A 57 14.40 22.43 17.69
N ILE A 58 13.59 22.00 16.73
CA ILE A 58 12.15 21.69 16.86
C ILE A 58 12.00 20.18 17.12
N THR A 59 11.10 19.80 18.03
CA THR A 59 10.79 18.40 18.37
C THR A 59 9.36 17.98 17.95
N GLU A 60 8.60 18.93 17.41
CA GLU A 60 7.20 18.87 17.04
C GLU A 60 7.02 18.72 15.51
N ASP A 61 5.82 18.35 15.04
CA ASP A 61 5.53 18.12 13.61
C ASP A 61 4.11 18.55 13.20
N SER A 62 3.46 19.42 14.00
CA SER A 62 2.15 19.98 13.63
C SER A 62 2.29 20.95 12.45
N PHE A 63 1.19 21.21 11.75
CA PHE A 63 1.18 22.25 10.72
C PHE A 63 1.53 23.62 11.34
N GLN A 64 1.06 23.89 12.56
CA GLN A 64 1.26 25.17 13.26
C GLN A 64 2.74 25.38 13.62
N ASP A 65 3.45 24.33 14.01
CA ASP A 65 4.88 24.39 14.32
C ASP A 65 5.71 24.60 13.05
N LYS A 66 5.38 23.93 11.94
CA LYS A 66 6.02 24.15 10.63
C LYS A 66 5.74 25.55 10.10
N ALA A 67 4.49 26.00 10.17
CA ALA A 67 4.09 27.35 9.80
C ALA A 67 4.84 28.41 10.62
N ARG A 68 4.96 28.23 11.94
CA ARG A 68 5.78 29.09 12.81
C ARG A 68 7.24 29.09 12.39
N ALA A 69 7.82 27.91 12.18
CA ALA A 69 9.22 27.75 11.79
C ALA A 69 9.54 28.38 10.42
N LEU A 70 8.57 28.38 9.49
CA LEU A 70 8.66 29.01 8.16
C LEU A 70 8.20 30.49 8.15
N GLY A 71 8.01 31.13 9.31
CA GLY A 71 7.59 32.54 9.39
C GLY A 71 6.17 32.83 8.87
N VAL A 72 5.33 31.81 8.72
CA VAL A 72 4.00 31.88 8.09
C VAL A 72 3.00 32.56 9.01
N LYS A 73 2.76 33.84 8.75
CA LYS A 73 1.80 34.68 9.48
C LYS A 73 0.34 34.20 9.23
N PRO A 74 -0.60 34.46 10.16
CA PRO A 74 -1.92 33.81 10.15
C PRO A 74 -2.71 33.96 8.84
N ASN A 75 -2.61 35.12 8.18
CA ASN A 75 -3.20 35.40 6.88
C ASN A 75 -2.82 34.39 5.79
N LEU A 76 -1.60 33.83 5.83
CA LEU A 76 -1.07 32.90 4.83
C LEU A 76 -1.27 31.41 5.21
N LYS A 77 -1.49 31.11 6.50
CA LYS A 77 -1.61 29.72 7.02
C LYS A 77 -2.62 28.87 6.21
N LEU A 78 -3.85 29.34 5.99
CA LEU A 78 -4.86 28.54 5.27
C LEU A 78 -4.52 28.32 3.79
N SER A 79 -3.79 29.24 3.16
CA SER A 79 -3.37 29.12 1.76
C SER A 79 -2.30 28.05 1.60
N LEU A 80 -1.31 28.03 2.50
CA LEU A 80 -0.31 26.97 2.58
C LEU A 80 -0.96 25.62 2.92
N LEU A 81 -1.85 25.57 3.92
CA LEU A 81 -2.58 24.34 4.25
C LEU A 81 -3.39 23.82 3.06
N SER A 82 -4.06 24.69 2.31
CA SER A 82 -4.95 24.28 1.21
C SER A 82 -4.26 24.02 -0.12
N GLY A 83 -2.98 24.36 -0.27
CA GLY A 83 -2.26 24.24 -1.54
C GLY A 83 -2.68 25.32 -2.55
N LEU A 84 -2.96 26.54 -2.10
CA LEU A 84 -3.39 27.66 -2.96
C LEU A 84 -2.25 28.22 -3.83
N PHE A 85 -1.00 27.94 -3.44
CA PHE A 85 0.22 28.20 -4.19
C PHE A 85 1.25 27.08 -3.92
N ASN A 86 2.20 26.89 -4.83
CA ASN A 86 3.30 25.95 -4.65
C ASN A 86 4.42 26.57 -3.79
N VAL A 87 5.11 25.73 -3.03
CA VAL A 87 6.35 26.06 -2.29
C VAL A 87 7.55 25.40 -2.97
N SER A 88 8.75 25.88 -2.66
CA SER A 88 10.02 25.32 -3.16
C SER A 88 11.17 25.54 -2.17
N GLY A 89 12.25 24.78 -2.31
CA GLY A 89 13.49 24.92 -1.53
C GLY A 89 13.27 24.61 -0.05
N SER A 90 13.70 25.51 0.83
CA SER A 90 13.49 25.35 2.29
C SER A 90 12.02 25.18 2.69
N ALA A 91 11.09 25.75 1.92
CA ALA A 91 9.67 25.74 2.24
C ALA A 91 8.94 24.41 1.93
N GLU A 92 9.56 23.49 1.20
CA GLU A 92 9.05 22.12 0.99
C GLU A 92 8.91 21.33 2.31
N TYR A 93 9.63 21.75 3.36
CA TYR A 93 9.43 21.29 4.74
C TYR A 93 7.98 21.43 5.23
N ALA A 94 7.16 22.30 4.63
CA ALA A 94 5.75 22.51 4.98
C ALA A 94 4.85 21.29 4.74
N ASP A 95 5.16 20.44 3.75
CA ASP A 95 4.43 19.19 3.47
C ASP A 95 5.26 17.93 3.86
N ASP A 96 6.50 18.06 4.36
CA ASP A 96 7.17 16.91 4.99
C ASP A 96 6.55 16.58 6.35
N TYR A 97 6.02 15.36 6.47
CA TYR A 97 5.19 14.97 7.59
C TYR A 97 5.45 13.55 8.06
N GLN A 98 5.42 13.35 9.38
CA GLN A 98 5.45 12.02 9.97
C GLN A 98 4.25 11.20 9.49
N LYS A 99 4.55 9.99 8.98
CA LYS A 99 3.59 9.01 8.46
C LYS A 99 3.22 7.92 9.51
N THR A 100 3.85 7.95 10.68
CA THR A 100 3.66 7.01 11.80
C THR A 100 3.99 7.70 13.13
N ASN A 101 3.26 7.40 14.21
CA ASN A 101 3.66 7.86 15.55
C ASN A 101 4.86 7.07 16.12
N LEU A 102 5.26 5.97 15.46
CA LEU A 102 6.41 5.13 15.82
C LEU A 102 7.75 5.69 15.27
N ASN A 103 7.76 6.88 14.67
CA ASN A 103 8.99 7.64 14.45
C ASN A 103 9.18 8.69 15.54
N ALA A 104 10.39 8.77 16.08
CA ALA A 104 10.91 9.98 16.73
C ALA A 104 11.47 10.91 15.64
N ARG A 105 11.32 12.22 15.85
CA ARG A 105 11.81 13.27 14.95
C ARG A 105 12.52 14.37 15.74
N VAL A 106 13.53 14.98 15.14
CA VAL A 106 14.06 16.29 15.51
C VAL A 106 14.31 17.06 14.22
N THR A 107 13.94 18.33 14.14
CA THR A 107 14.28 19.19 13.01
C THR A 107 15.22 20.29 13.48
N LEU A 108 16.39 20.40 12.88
CA LEU A 108 17.25 21.58 13.02
C LEU A 108 16.94 22.55 11.88
N LYS A 109 16.46 23.74 12.22
CA LYS A 109 16.38 24.89 11.31
C LYS A 109 17.69 25.66 11.35
N TYR A 110 18.21 26.03 10.18
CA TYR A 110 19.17 27.11 9.97
C TYR A 110 18.45 28.29 9.30
N SER A 111 18.83 29.52 9.63
CA SER A 111 18.25 30.73 9.08
C SER A 111 19.30 31.85 9.03
N ILE A 112 19.44 32.52 7.88
CA ILE A 112 20.29 33.70 7.77
C ILE A 112 19.62 34.75 6.90
N THR A 113 19.80 36.03 7.24
CA THR A 113 19.48 37.19 6.40
C THR A 113 20.78 37.82 5.91
N THR A 114 20.76 38.50 4.76
CA THR A 114 21.96 39.09 4.17
C THR A 114 21.80 40.59 3.93
N HIS A 115 20.75 40.98 3.22
CA HIS A 115 20.46 42.37 2.87
C HIS A 115 18.95 42.62 2.72
N PHE A 116 18.57 43.89 2.81
CA PHE A 116 17.20 44.38 2.68
C PHE A 116 17.16 45.38 1.53
N GLN A 117 16.25 45.18 0.58
CA GLN A 117 16.02 46.08 -0.56
C GLN A 117 14.68 46.80 -0.36
N GLN A 118 14.65 48.12 -0.59
CA GLN A 118 13.48 48.97 -0.39
C GLN A 118 13.32 49.98 -1.52
N LEU A 119 12.11 50.09 -2.07
CA LEU A 119 11.74 51.14 -3.03
C LEU A 119 11.63 52.49 -2.32
N THR A 120 12.26 53.55 -2.84
CA THR A 120 12.14 54.88 -2.23
C THR A 120 10.73 55.45 -2.37
N MET A 121 10.21 56.06 -1.30
CA MET A 121 8.84 56.60 -1.22
C MET A 121 8.51 57.66 -2.29
N LYS A 122 9.50 58.22 -2.99
CA LYS A 122 9.34 59.24 -4.04
C LYS A 122 8.41 58.78 -5.17
N HIS A 123 8.37 57.49 -5.50
CA HIS A 123 7.55 56.95 -6.61
C HIS A 123 6.22 56.33 -6.20
N LEU A 124 5.92 56.32 -4.89
CA LEU A 124 4.59 55.94 -4.38
C LEU A 124 3.62 57.14 -4.35
N GLY A 125 4.02 58.28 -4.93
CA GLY A 125 3.21 59.49 -5.07
C GLY A 125 2.14 59.42 -6.17
N LYS A 126 1.03 60.14 -5.98
CA LYS A 126 -0.09 60.24 -6.93
C LYS A 126 0.35 60.98 -8.21
N GLY A 127 0.85 60.22 -9.18
CA GLY A 127 1.34 60.70 -10.48
C GLY A 127 2.56 59.94 -10.99
N ASN A 128 3.30 59.28 -10.08
CA ASN A 128 4.66 58.78 -10.34
C ASN A 128 4.65 57.28 -10.73
N LEU A 129 3.74 56.91 -11.63
CA LEU A 129 3.58 55.53 -12.13
C LEU A 129 3.68 55.55 -13.66
N ASP A 130 4.55 54.72 -14.25
CA ASP A 130 4.74 54.66 -15.70
C ASP A 130 3.51 54.11 -16.42
N HIS A 131 2.75 53.23 -15.75
CA HIS A 131 1.64 52.48 -16.34
C HIS A 131 0.32 52.70 -15.56
N PRO A 132 -0.19 53.95 -15.48
CA PRO A 132 -1.36 54.29 -14.65
C PRO A 132 -2.65 53.62 -15.13
N SER A 133 -2.72 53.19 -16.40
CA SER A 133 -3.85 52.45 -16.98
C SER A 133 -4.04 51.05 -16.38
N LEU A 134 -3.03 50.48 -15.72
CA LEU A 134 -3.12 49.17 -15.05
C LEU A 134 -3.87 49.25 -13.72
N ARG A 135 -3.86 50.43 -13.07
CA ARG A 135 -4.44 50.70 -11.74
C ARG A 135 -5.88 50.19 -11.61
N ASN A 136 -6.71 50.39 -12.64
CA ASN A 136 -8.14 50.08 -12.61
C ASN A 136 -8.49 48.63 -13.02
N LYS A 137 -7.55 47.80 -13.50
CA LYS A 137 -7.84 46.49 -14.13
C LYS A 137 -8.20 45.34 -13.17
N ASN A 138 -8.50 45.63 -11.90
CA ASN A 138 -8.76 44.66 -10.81
C ASN A 138 -7.65 43.59 -10.51
N LEU A 139 -6.58 43.48 -11.31
CA LEU A 139 -5.58 42.40 -11.29
C LEU A 139 -4.97 42.09 -9.91
N ALA A 140 -4.40 43.10 -9.25
CA ALA A 140 -3.68 42.96 -7.97
C ALA A 140 -4.32 43.79 -6.85
N THR A 141 -3.99 43.51 -5.60
CA THR A 141 -4.41 44.31 -4.43
C THR A 141 -3.26 45.08 -3.80
N HIS A 142 -2.04 44.55 -3.91
CA HIS A 142 -0.82 45.10 -3.32
C HIS A 142 0.34 45.10 -4.34
N VAL A 143 1.41 45.80 -4.00
CA VAL A 143 2.71 45.77 -4.71
C VAL A 143 3.84 45.56 -3.69
N VAL A 144 4.88 44.82 -4.08
CA VAL A 144 6.08 44.63 -3.26
C VAL A 144 6.88 45.94 -3.22
N THR A 145 7.02 46.54 -2.04
CA THR A 145 7.85 47.74 -1.82
C THR A 145 9.16 47.44 -1.11
N ASP A 146 9.26 46.32 -0.41
CA ASP A 146 10.45 45.95 0.35
C ASP A 146 10.64 44.42 0.35
N VAL A 147 11.88 43.96 0.30
CA VAL A 147 12.28 42.54 0.27
C VAL A 147 13.48 42.32 1.19
N LEU A 148 13.35 41.38 2.13
CA LEU A 148 14.45 40.87 2.94
C LEU A 148 15.00 39.59 2.31
N TYR A 149 16.27 39.61 1.95
CA TYR A 149 16.99 38.49 1.34
C TYR A 149 17.76 37.67 2.38
N GLY A 150 17.93 36.38 2.10
CA GLY A 150 18.59 35.43 3.00
C GLY A 150 18.57 34.00 2.46
N THR A 151 18.61 33.03 3.36
CA THR A 151 18.31 31.62 3.08
C THR A 151 17.89 30.92 4.38
N GLU A 152 17.10 29.86 4.25
CA GLU A 152 16.78 28.93 5.34
C GLU A 152 17.12 27.48 4.94
N ALA A 153 17.28 26.62 5.94
CA ALA A 153 17.38 25.17 5.71
C ALA A 153 16.82 24.38 6.89
N PHE A 154 16.27 23.20 6.60
CA PHE A 154 15.68 22.28 7.57
C PHE A 154 16.32 20.90 7.42
N PHE A 155 17.04 20.49 8.46
CA PHE A 155 17.62 19.17 8.62
C PHE A 155 16.65 18.31 9.44
N VAL A 156 15.86 17.47 8.78
CA VAL A 156 14.82 16.64 9.39
C VAL A 156 15.41 15.27 9.72
N PHE A 157 15.70 15.03 11.00
CA PHE A 157 16.19 13.75 11.51
C PHE A 157 15.03 12.85 11.91
N ASP A 158 14.87 11.70 11.27
CA ASP A 158 13.87 10.69 11.59
C ASP A 158 14.51 9.38 12.09
N ARG A 159 13.88 8.75 13.10
CA ARG A 159 14.26 7.43 13.63
C ARG A 159 13.05 6.62 14.07
N THR A 160 12.90 5.42 13.52
CA THR A 160 11.85 4.48 13.94
C THR A 160 12.17 3.84 15.30
N ILE A 161 11.16 3.77 16.17
CA ILE A 161 11.22 3.31 17.56
C ILE A 161 10.13 2.27 17.85
N SER A 162 10.45 1.25 18.63
CA SER A 162 9.55 0.11 18.88
C SER A 162 8.37 0.42 19.80
N ASN A 163 8.35 1.59 20.44
CA ASN A 163 7.31 2.01 21.37
C ASN A 163 7.28 3.55 21.46
N GLY A 164 6.19 4.16 21.01
CA GLY A 164 6.01 5.62 20.98
C GLY A 164 6.10 6.32 22.35
N LYS A 165 5.97 5.60 23.48
CA LYS A 165 6.11 6.20 24.83
C LYS A 165 7.48 6.84 25.06
N PHE A 166 8.54 6.33 24.43
CA PHE A 166 9.91 6.85 24.57
C PHE A 166 10.27 7.96 23.56
N LYS A 167 9.31 8.40 22.74
CA LYS A 167 9.53 9.39 21.67
C LYS A 167 10.18 10.67 22.17
N ASN A 168 9.61 11.29 23.20
CA ASN A 168 10.10 12.56 23.75
C ASN A 168 11.50 12.43 24.37
N GLU A 169 11.78 11.31 25.04
CA GLU A 169 13.11 11.03 25.60
C GLU A 169 14.17 10.85 24.51
N ILE A 170 13.83 10.11 23.45
CA ILE A 170 14.73 9.80 22.33
C ILE A 170 14.99 11.06 21.49
N SER A 171 13.96 11.86 21.18
CA SER A 171 14.11 13.16 20.53
C SER A 171 14.87 14.17 21.41
N GLY A 172 14.61 14.21 22.72
CA GLY A 172 15.32 15.07 23.66
C GLY A 172 16.82 14.76 23.74
N LYS A 173 17.19 13.48 23.74
CA LYS A 173 18.60 13.04 23.67
C LYS A 173 19.29 13.48 22.39
N LEU A 174 18.64 13.39 21.22
CA LEU A 174 19.23 13.92 19.98
C LEU A 174 19.28 15.46 19.98
N LYS A 175 18.25 16.15 20.47
CA LYS A 175 18.23 17.62 20.57
C LYS A 175 19.43 18.14 21.38
N ALA A 176 19.72 17.53 22.53
CA ALA A 176 20.88 17.88 23.34
C ALA A 176 22.21 17.66 22.60
N ILE A 177 22.34 16.58 21.82
CA ILE A 177 23.54 16.32 21.00
C ILE A 177 23.68 17.37 19.89
N ILE A 178 22.61 17.68 19.15
CA ILE A 178 22.65 18.68 18.06
C ILE A 178 23.09 20.05 18.59
N ASP A 179 22.47 20.52 19.69
CA ASP A 179 22.76 21.82 20.29
C ASP A 179 24.24 21.93 20.73
N ASN A 180 24.74 20.87 21.39
CA ASN A 180 26.12 20.72 21.83
C ASN A 180 27.13 20.71 20.66
N LEU A 181 26.76 20.16 19.50
CA LEU A 181 27.59 20.13 18.27
C LEU A 181 27.57 21.46 17.49
N ILE A 182 26.55 22.29 17.67
CA ILE A 182 26.46 23.64 17.10
C ILE A 182 27.26 24.62 17.96
N PHE A 183 27.13 24.59 19.29
CA PHE A 183 27.86 25.51 20.17
C PHE A 183 29.37 25.23 20.28
N LYS A 184 29.82 23.96 20.28
CA LYS A 184 31.26 23.60 20.41
C LYS A 184 32.01 23.62 19.08
N ALA A 185 31.67 24.55 18.19
CA ALA A 185 32.00 24.49 16.77
C ALA A 185 32.95 25.58 16.28
N ASP A 186 34.06 25.84 16.98
CA ASP A 186 35.16 26.65 16.42
C ASP A 186 35.63 26.10 15.07
N GLU A 187 36.03 26.98 14.17
CA GLU A 187 36.47 26.68 12.80
C GLU A 187 37.83 25.94 12.78
N GLY A 188 37.78 24.64 13.08
CA GLY A 188 38.94 23.76 13.17
C GLY A 188 38.74 22.61 14.17
N ALA A 189 37.77 22.72 15.07
CA ALA A 189 37.47 21.68 16.05
C ALA A 189 37.01 20.39 15.37
N LYS A 190 37.81 19.31 15.49
CA LYS A 190 37.43 17.94 15.11
C LYS A 190 36.18 17.55 15.91
N LEU A 191 35.07 17.33 15.20
CA LEU A 191 33.82 16.80 15.75
C LEU A 191 34.09 15.44 16.43
N LYS A 192 34.21 15.46 17.76
CA LYS A 192 34.34 14.27 18.61
C LYS A 192 33.02 14.02 19.33
N LEU A 193 32.25 13.07 18.82
CA LEU A 193 31.20 12.42 19.60
C LEU A 193 31.87 11.48 20.61
N THR A 194 31.22 11.26 21.75
CA THR A 194 31.54 10.13 22.62
C THR A 194 31.03 8.81 22.03
N ASN A 195 31.61 7.70 22.46
CA ASN A 195 31.21 6.34 22.07
C ASN A 195 29.74 5.99 22.44
N GLU A 196 29.07 6.80 23.26
CA GLU A 196 27.65 6.66 23.59
C GLU A 196 26.77 7.51 22.66
N GLU A 197 27.15 8.77 22.40
CA GLU A 197 26.46 9.64 21.46
C GLU A 197 26.48 9.05 20.05
N GLU A 198 27.60 8.50 19.58
CA GLU A 198 27.70 7.83 18.27
C GLU A 198 26.70 6.66 18.14
N LYS A 199 26.53 5.86 19.20
CA LYS A 199 25.53 4.77 19.27
C LYS A 199 24.08 5.27 19.31
N ILE A 200 23.84 6.54 19.67
CA ILE A 200 22.53 7.20 19.58
C ILE A 200 22.32 7.73 18.15
N VAL A 201 23.33 8.41 17.61
CA VAL A 201 23.34 9.16 16.35
C VAL A 201 23.20 8.24 15.13
N ASN A 202 23.93 7.13 15.07
CA ASN A 202 23.95 6.20 13.92
C ASN A 202 22.63 5.44 13.67
N LYS A 203 21.55 5.82 14.37
CA LYS A 203 20.18 5.26 14.23
C LYS A 203 19.19 6.30 13.68
N TRP A 204 19.66 7.49 13.31
CA TRP A 204 18.87 8.58 12.74
C TRP A 204 19.29 8.84 11.29
N HIS A 205 18.31 9.11 10.44
CA HIS A 205 18.52 9.47 9.03
C HIS A 205 18.06 10.91 8.86
N CYS A 206 18.90 11.76 8.26
CA CYS A 206 18.54 13.14 7.98
C CYS A 206 18.10 13.31 6.52
N ARG A 207 17.06 14.11 6.32
CA ARG A 207 16.67 14.67 5.02
C ARG A 207 16.84 16.18 5.07
N PHE A 208 17.23 16.77 3.96
CA PHE A 208 17.55 18.20 3.86
C PHE A 208 16.53 18.89 2.96
N TYR A 209 16.03 20.03 3.42
CA TYR A 209 15.24 20.99 2.64
C TYR A 209 15.93 22.34 2.77
N GLY A 210 16.24 23.02 1.67
CA GLY A 210 16.97 24.28 1.71
C GLY A 210 17.02 24.94 0.36
N ASP A 211 17.44 26.20 0.31
CA ASP A 211 17.38 27.00 -0.92
C ASP A 211 18.58 26.75 -1.87
N PHE A 212 19.48 25.83 -1.49
CA PHE A 212 20.63 25.40 -2.29
C PHE A 212 20.52 23.92 -2.70
N PRO A 213 20.84 23.55 -3.95
CA PRO A 213 20.87 22.16 -4.37
C PRO A 213 22.02 21.39 -3.70
N LEU A 214 21.72 20.25 -3.09
CA LEU A 214 22.71 19.30 -2.56
C LEU A 214 22.64 17.97 -3.30
N ASN A 215 23.80 17.42 -3.68
CA ASN A 215 23.93 16.18 -4.43
C ASN A 215 23.64 14.90 -3.61
N GLN A 216 22.97 15.00 -2.46
CA GLN A 216 22.73 13.89 -1.52
C GLN A 216 21.31 13.95 -0.94
N THR A 217 20.55 12.86 -1.10
CA THR A 217 19.13 12.77 -0.70
C THR A 217 18.90 12.24 0.72
N GLN A 218 19.91 11.59 1.31
CA GLN A 218 19.96 11.21 2.72
C GLN A 218 21.39 11.45 3.23
N ILE A 219 21.49 11.98 4.45
CA ILE A 219 22.77 12.27 5.12
C ILE A 219 22.71 11.85 6.60
N ASN A 220 23.85 11.53 7.20
CA ASN A 220 23.96 11.32 8.66
C ASN A 220 24.16 12.65 9.42
N LEU A 221 24.13 12.63 10.76
CA LEU A 221 24.30 13.86 11.56
C LEU A 221 25.67 14.53 11.37
N VAL A 222 26.74 13.75 11.16
CA VAL A 222 28.08 14.31 10.99
C VAL A 222 28.18 15.04 9.64
N GLU A 223 27.53 14.52 8.60
CA GLU A 223 27.33 15.22 7.32
C GLU A 223 26.41 16.44 7.46
N ALA A 224 25.28 16.32 8.16
CA ALA A 224 24.37 17.45 8.40
C ALA A 224 25.08 18.62 9.09
N VAL A 225 25.90 18.37 10.11
CA VAL A 225 26.71 19.41 10.79
C VAL A 225 27.82 19.95 9.89
N LYS A 226 28.46 19.13 9.03
CA LYS A 226 29.41 19.62 8.01
C LYS A 226 28.74 20.51 6.95
N ILE A 227 27.52 20.20 6.55
CA ILE A 227 26.71 20.99 5.60
C ILE A 227 26.26 22.29 6.26
N TYR A 228 25.70 22.23 7.48
CA TYR A 228 25.34 23.38 8.31
C TYR A 228 26.47 24.41 8.41
N ARG A 229 27.69 23.97 8.77
CA ARG A 229 28.90 24.80 8.85
C ARG A 229 29.29 25.45 7.51
N ARG A 230 28.79 24.96 6.37
CA ARG A 230 29.07 25.49 5.03
C ARG A 230 27.94 26.34 4.45
N LEU A 231 26.73 26.35 5.03
CA LEU A 231 25.59 27.07 4.46
C LEU A 231 25.85 28.57 4.28
N SER A 232 26.58 29.21 5.20
CA SER A 232 27.03 30.59 5.06
C SER A 232 27.92 30.81 3.83
N SER A 233 28.83 29.87 3.53
CA SER A 233 29.71 29.94 2.35
C SER A 233 28.98 29.70 1.01
N LEU A 234 27.80 29.06 1.03
CA LEU A 234 27.01 28.82 -0.18
C LEU A 234 26.26 30.07 -0.68
N LEU A 235 26.13 31.10 0.15
CA LEU A 235 25.57 32.40 -0.26
C LEU A 235 26.40 33.10 -1.35
N GLY A 236 27.69 32.77 -1.48
CA GLY A 236 28.62 33.45 -2.39
C GLY A 236 29.27 34.70 -1.77
N VAL A 237 30.25 35.27 -2.46
CA VAL A 237 31.15 36.31 -1.90
C VAL A 237 30.44 37.64 -1.68
N SER A 238 29.46 37.96 -2.51
CA SER A 238 28.59 39.14 -2.44
C SER A 238 27.20 38.82 -1.85
N ASN A 239 26.93 37.57 -1.46
CA ASN A 239 25.61 37.01 -1.17
C ASN A 239 24.72 36.85 -2.43
N GLU A 240 25.33 36.64 -3.60
CA GLU A 240 24.67 36.47 -4.91
C GLU A 240 23.65 35.33 -4.97
N ASN A 241 23.78 34.30 -4.11
CA ASN A 241 22.83 33.18 -4.03
C ASN A 241 21.75 33.38 -2.94
N ALA A 242 21.60 34.57 -2.36
CA ALA A 242 20.55 34.85 -1.38
C ALA A 242 19.17 34.94 -2.05
N VAL A 243 18.19 34.22 -1.52
CA VAL A 243 16.81 34.23 -2.01
C VAL A 243 15.93 35.23 -1.24
N PRO A 244 14.83 35.73 -1.84
CA PRO A 244 13.79 36.47 -1.11
C PRO A 244 13.23 35.60 0.03
N LYS A 245 13.19 36.12 1.27
CA LYS A 245 12.74 35.41 2.48
C LYS A 245 11.45 35.98 3.06
N GLU A 246 11.37 37.30 3.17
CA GLU A 246 10.17 38.02 3.61
C GLU A 246 9.96 39.27 2.75
N VAL A 247 8.69 39.61 2.48
CA VAL A 247 8.30 40.79 1.69
C VAL A 247 7.30 41.67 2.40
N TRP A 248 7.36 42.96 2.07
CA TRP A 248 6.43 43.99 2.48
C TRP A 248 5.56 44.36 1.27
N LEU A 249 4.25 44.19 1.45
CA LEU A 249 3.23 44.40 0.45
C LEU A 249 2.49 45.69 0.76
N HIS A 250 2.75 46.75 0.00
CA HIS A 250 2.04 48.02 0.11
C HIS A 250 0.69 47.94 -0.63
N PRO A 251 -0.43 48.39 -0.03
CA PRO A 251 -1.73 48.39 -0.69
C PRO A 251 -1.75 49.32 -1.91
N LEU A 252 -2.55 48.98 -2.93
CA LEU A 252 -2.73 49.81 -4.13
C LEU A 252 -3.77 50.93 -3.96
N SER A 253 -4.56 50.93 -2.88
CA SER A 253 -5.58 51.97 -2.64
C SER A 253 -4.98 53.38 -2.42
N PRO A 254 -3.89 53.60 -1.63
CA PRO A 254 -3.30 54.93 -1.47
C PRO A 254 -2.64 55.46 -2.75
N LEU A 255 -2.19 54.56 -3.64
CA LEU A 255 -1.75 54.89 -5.01
C LEU A 255 -2.92 55.35 -5.91
N GLY A 256 -4.12 55.49 -5.33
CA GLY A 256 -5.32 56.04 -5.94
C GLY A 256 -6.17 55.02 -6.70
N ASN A 257 -6.07 53.73 -6.40
CA ASN A 257 -6.96 52.75 -7.02
C ASN A 257 -8.42 53.05 -6.64
N ASN A 258 -9.21 53.55 -7.59
CA ASN A 258 -10.61 53.93 -7.36
C ASN A 258 -11.49 52.73 -6.96
N LEU A 259 -11.00 51.49 -7.15
CA LEU A 259 -11.60 50.30 -6.58
C LEU A 259 -11.12 50.13 -5.12
N THR A 260 -11.97 50.51 -4.17
CA THR A 260 -11.81 50.20 -2.73
C THR A 260 -12.02 48.70 -2.47
N LYS A 261 -11.02 47.90 -2.87
CA LYS A 261 -11.02 46.44 -2.70
C LYS A 261 -10.84 46.09 -1.23
N ILE A 262 -11.94 45.98 -0.51
CA ILE A 262 -11.94 45.55 0.89
C ILE A 262 -11.41 44.12 0.98
N VAL A 263 -10.13 44.00 1.35
CA VAL A 263 -9.53 42.72 1.73
C VAL A 263 -9.88 42.46 3.20
N ARG A 264 -10.64 41.40 3.46
CA ARG A 264 -11.00 40.97 4.82
C ARG A 264 -9.90 40.11 5.43
N GLN A 265 -9.43 40.48 6.62
CA GLN A 265 -8.76 39.54 7.51
C GLN A 265 -9.78 38.55 8.10
N ILE A 266 -9.43 37.26 8.06
CA ILE A 266 -10.14 36.17 8.72
C ILE A 266 -9.59 36.04 10.15
N SER A 267 -10.44 35.72 11.13
CA SER A 267 -10.00 35.58 12.53
C SER A 267 -8.92 34.50 12.68
N SER A 268 -7.82 34.83 13.37
CA SER A 268 -6.75 33.88 13.71
C SER A 268 -7.27 32.68 14.48
N SER A 269 -8.21 32.87 15.41
CA SER A 269 -8.85 31.79 16.17
C SER A 269 -9.64 30.82 15.28
N LEU A 270 -10.21 31.31 14.17
CA LEU A 270 -10.97 30.49 13.23
C LEU A 270 -10.04 29.76 12.25
N ILE A 271 -8.95 30.42 11.82
CA ILE A 271 -7.85 29.80 11.06
C ILE A 271 -7.27 28.62 11.84
N ASP A 272 -6.86 28.83 13.10
CA ASP A 272 -6.26 27.80 13.93
C ASP A 272 -7.25 26.69 14.32
N HIS A 273 -8.55 26.99 14.43
CA HIS A 273 -9.60 25.97 14.58
C HIS A 273 -9.79 25.12 13.31
N THR A 274 -9.84 25.75 12.12
CA THR A 274 -9.95 25.01 10.86
C THR A 274 -8.75 24.11 10.60
N ILE A 275 -7.52 24.58 10.88
CA ILE A 275 -6.33 23.72 10.76
C ILE A 275 -6.45 22.52 11.71
N LYS A 276 -6.79 22.78 12.99
CA LYS A 276 -6.93 21.75 14.02
C LYS A 276 -7.95 20.66 13.68
N VAL A 277 -9.03 20.98 12.97
CA VAL A 277 -9.99 19.98 12.47
C VAL A 277 -9.34 19.02 11.46
N ILE A 278 -8.52 19.54 10.55
CA ILE A 278 -7.79 18.73 9.56
C ILE A 278 -6.66 17.92 10.23
N GLU A 279 -6.02 18.45 11.27
CA GLU A 279 -5.02 17.72 12.06
C GLU A 279 -5.63 16.61 12.94
N ASP A 280 -6.79 16.83 13.56
CA ASP A 280 -7.48 15.80 14.35
C ASP A 280 -7.86 14.59 13.48
N LEU A 281 -8.27 14.82 12.23
CA LEU A 281 -8.49 13.76 11.23
C LEU A 281 -7.17 13.03 10.90
N ARG A 282 -6.07 13.76 10.69
CA ARG A 282 -4.75 13.19 10.36
C ARG A 282 -4.17 12.36 11.51
N TYR A 283 -4.37 12.81 12.75
CA TYR A 283 -3.97 12.05 13.94
C TYR A 283 -4.66 10.69 13.99
N LEU A 284 -5.96 10.64 13.66
CA LEU A 284 -6.74 9.40 13.61
C LEU A 284 -6.33 8.50 12.44
N GLU A 285 -6.00 9.07 11.28
CA GLU A 285 -5.46 8.37 10.10
C GLU A 285 -4.14 7.67 10.44
N ILE A 286 -3.15 8.42 10.93
CA ILE A 286 -1.85 7.89 11.34
C ILE A 286 -2.00 6.85 12.45
N ARG A 287 -2.88 7.08 13.45
CA ARG A 287 -3.11 6.11 14.52
C ARG A 287 -3.73 4.80 14.02
N SER A 288 -4.59 4.86 13.00
CA SER A 288 -5.15 3.66 12.37
C SER A 288 -4.10 2.89 11.58
N LEU A 289 -3.23 3.61 10.84
CA LEU A 289 -2.08 3.02 10.15
C LEU A 289 -1.10 2.37 11.14
N ASP A 290 -0.73 3.05 12.23
CA ASP A 290 0.13 2.50 13.29
C ASP A 290 -0.43 1.18 13.83
N LEU A 291 -1.73 1.13 14.15
CA LEU A 291 -2.38 -0.09 14.62
C LEU A 291 -2.28 -1.21 13.57
N SER A 292 -2.47 -0.90 12.28
CA SER A 292 -2.38 -1.87 11.18
C SER A 292 -0.98 -2.46 10.97
N THR A 293 0.07 -1.88 11.56
CA THR A 293 1.44 -2.44 11.58
C THR A 293 1.68 -3.45 12.71
N SER A 294 0.68 -3.71 13.57
CA SER A 294 0.79 -4.68 14.66
C SER A 294 1.16 -6.08 14.15
N LYS A 295 2.09 -6.76 14.85
CA LYS A 295 2.53 -8.13 14.53
C LYS A 295 1.39 -9.16 14.50
N ILE A 296 0.21 -8.86 15.05
CA ILE A 296 -0.95 -9.75 14.95
C ILE A 296 -1.46 -9.85 13.50
N PHE A 297 -1.19 -8.84 12.68
CA PHE A 297 -1.63 -8.72 11.28
C PHE A 297 -0.67 -9.36 10.27
N THR A 298 0.20 -10.27 10.72
CA THR A 298 0.77 -11.35 9.89
C THR A 298 -0.10 -12.62 9.90
N HIS A 299 -1.14 -12.67 10.73
CA HIS A 299 -2.00 -13.85 10.92
C HIS A 299 -3.51 -13.56 10.85
N LEU A 300 -3.90 -12.28 10.82
CA LEU A 300 -5.28 -11.78 10.76
C LEU A 300 -5.32 -10.63 9.75
N ASP A 301 -6.36 -10.54 8.93
CA ASP A 301 -6.46 -9.57 7.83
C ASP A 301 -7.77 -8.78 7.82
N TYR A 302 -8.88 -9.29 8.34
CA TYR A 302 -10.17 -8.58 8.23
C TYR A 302 -10.17 -7.32 9.11
N MET A 303 -9.68 -7.43 10.35
CA MET A 303 -9.46 -6.27 11.23
C MET A 303 -8.45 -5.26 10.65
N LYS A 304 -7.42 -5.73 9.96
CA LYS A 304 -6.40 -4.90 9.27
C LYS A 304 -7.00 -4.13 8.10
N ILE A 305 -7.81 -4.80 7.27
CA ILE A 305 -8.58 -4.20 6.18
C ILE A 305 -9.50 -3.09 6.70
N HIS A 306 -10.11 -3.25 7.87
CA HIS A 306 -10.94 -2.20 8.48
C HIS A 306 -10.11 -0.96 8.87
N LEU A 307 -8.96 -1.14 9.51
CA LEU A 307 -8.06 -0.04 9.87
C LEU A 307 -7.52 0.71 8.65
N LEU A 308 -7.18 -0.02 7.58
CA LEU A 308 -6.71 0.56 6.32
C LEU A 308 -7.84 1.34 5.61
N ASN A 309 -9.04 0.76 5.48
CA ASN A 309 -10.20 1.47 4.94
C ASN A 309 -10.50 2.75 5.72
N PHE A 310 -10.49 2.68 7.06
CA PHE A 310 -10.73 3.85 7.92
C PHE A 310 -9.68 4.95 7.71
N ALA A 311 -8.40 4.60 7.55
CA ALA A 311 -7.34 5.56 7.24
C ALA A 311 -7.52 6.22 5.87
N VAL A 312 -7.82 5.43 4.83
CA VAL A 312 -8.10 5.93 3.47
C VAL A 312 -9.23 6.96 3.47
N GLN A 313 -10.35 6.64 4.12
CA GLN A 313 -11.50 7.55 4.22
C GLN A 313 -11.18 8.84 4.97
N LEU A 314 -10.33 8.81 6.00
CA LEU A 314 -9.87 10.02 6.67
C LEU A 314 -8.99 10.89 5.76
N SER A 315 -8.13 10.27 4.95
CA SER A 315 -7.26 10.98 4.00
C SER A 315 -8.07 11.65 2.88
N GLU A 316 -9.05 10.94 2.31
CA GLU A 316 -10.02 11.48 1.34
C GLU A 316 -10.77 12.69 1.91
N MET A 317 -11.27 12.60 3.15
CA MET A 317 -11.93 13.72 3.83
C MET A 317 -10.99 14.93 4.02
N ARG A 318 -9.73 14.70 4.41
CA ARG A 318 -8.74 15.79 4.52
C ARG A 318 -8.46 16.44 3.16
N HIS A 319 -8.35 15.67 2.08
CA HIS A 319 -8.17 16.21 0.73
C HIS A 319 -9.39 17.05 0.30
N ALA A 320 -10.61 16.53 0.49
CA ALA A 320 -11.84 17.24 0.19
C ALA A 320 -11.92 18.59 0.94
N LEU A 321 -11.55 18.62 2.23
CA LEU A 321 -11.50 19.86 3.02
C LEU A 321 -10.41 20.83 2.54
N ARG A 322 -9.17 20.36 2.25
CA ARG A 322 -8.09 21.21 1.65
C ARG A 322 -8.60 21.88 0.36
N LYS A 323 -9.15 21.08 -0.57
CA LYS A 323 -9.70 21.52 -1.86
C LYS A 323 -10.85 22.52 -1.69
N LYS A 324 -11.77 22.27 -0.77
CA LYS A 324 -12.92 23.15 -0.47
C LYS A 324 -12.47 24.51 0.12
N ILE A 325 -11.42 24.52 0.93
CA ILE A 325 -10.81 25.76 1.44
C ILE A 325 -10.14 26.53 0.29
N ALA A 326 -9.32 25.88 -0.54
CA ALA A 326 -8.64 26.53 -1.67
C ALA A 326 -9.62 27.24 -2.63
N LEU A 327 -10.73 26.57 -2.97
CA LEU A 327 -11.74 27.11 -3.91
C LEU A 327 -12.54 28.30 -3.36
N THR A 328 -12.63 28.47 -2.04
CA THR A 328 -13.54 29.45 -1.40
C THR A 328 -12.80 30.59 -0.71
N LEU A 329 -11.58 30.37 -0.23
CA LEU A 329 -10.76 31.34 0.49
C LEU A 329 -10.55 32.67 -0.29
N PRO A 330 -10.34 32.67 -1.63
CA PRO A 330 -10.24 33.91 -2.40
C PRO A 330 -11.53 34.74 -2.41
N ALA A 331 -12.69 34.07 -2.48
CA ALA A 331 -14.00 34.72 -2.43
C ALA A 331 -14.31 35.27 -1.02
N GLN A 332 -13.92 34.56 0.05
CA GLN A 332 -14.08 35.04 1.43
C GLN A 332 -13.27 36.31 1.71
N ARG A 333 -12.04 36.39 1.20
CA ARG A 333 -11.17 37.57 1.39
C ARG A 333 -11.60 38.79 0.60
N GLY A 334 -12.34 38.61 -0.50
CA GLY A 334 -12.72 39.68 -1.43
C GLY A 334 -14.19 40.11 -1.41
N ASN A 335 -15.02 39.58 -0.51
CA ASN A 335 -16.47 39.89 -0.45
C ASN A 335 -16.84 40.51 0.91
N THR A 336 -17.44 41.71 0.87
CA THR A 336 -17.86 42.48 2.05
C THR A 336 -19.05 41.86 2.79
N ASN A 337 -19.94 41.19 2.07
CA ASN A 337 -21.26 40.80 2.57
C ASN A 337 -21.28 39.38 3.15
N MET A 338 -20.14 38.67 3.12
CA MET A 338 -19.99 37.37 3.77
C MET A 338 -19.36 37.52 5.15
N VAL A 339 -20.12 37.08 6.17
CA VAL A 339 -19.58 36.68 7.47
C VAL A 339 -18.67 35.45 7.25
N GLU A 340 -17.74 35.16 8.15
CA GLU A 340 -16.84 33.99 8.11
C GLU A 340 -17.57 32.63 8.35
N THR A 341 -18.85 32.55 7.96
CA THR A 341 -19.70 31.36 8.06
C THR A 341 -19.20 30.19 7.23
N PHE A 342 -18.35 30.40 6.22
CA PHE A 342 -17.73 29.29 5.48
C PHE A 342 -16.77 28.46 6.34
N LEU A 343 -15.82 29.08 7.06
CA LEU A 343 -14.89 28.30 7.89
C LEU A 343 -15.59 27.71 9.12
N LEU A 344 -16.63 28.39 9.63
CA LEU A 344 -17.55 27.80 10.60
C LEU A 344 -18.37 26.64 10.01
N SER A 345 -18.66 26.63 8.70
CA SER A 345 -19.35 25.51 8.05
C SER A 345 -18.42 24.31 7.88
N VAL A 346 -17.12 24.49 7.65
CA VAL A 346 -16.13 23.39 7.64
C VAL A 346 -16.12 22.61 8.96
N SER A 347 -16.13 23.29 10.13
CA SER A 347 -16.27 22.58 11.41
C SER A 347 -17.62 21.89 11.51
N LYS A 348 -18.72 22.62 11.29
CA LYS A 348 -20.09 22.07 11.40
C LYS A 348 -20.34 20.88 10.47
N GLU A 349 -19.71 20.87 9.30
CA GLU A 349 -19.76 19.79 8.32
C GLU A 349 -19.09 18.52 8.87
N VAL A 350 -17.86 18.63 9.37
CA VAL A 350 -17.19 17.51 10.07
C VAL A 350 -17.99 17.08 11.30
N ASP A 351 -18.40 18.02 12.15
CA ASP A 351 -19.11 17.77 13.42
C ASP A 351 -20.51 17.15 13.25
N SER A 352 -21.17 17.35 12.09
CA SER A 352 -22.48 16.73 11.75
C SER A 352 -22.37 15.49 10.85
N SER A 353 -21.16 15.12 10.43
CA SER A 353 -20.89 13.96 9.57
C SER A 353 -20.43 12.73 10.36
N PRO A 354 -20.30 11.56 9.67
CA PRO A 354 -19.60 10.38 10.22
C PRO A 354 -18.13 10.63 10.60
N PHE A 355 -17.54 11.74 10.13
CA PHE A 355 -16.18 12.17 10.45
C PHE A 355 -16.08 13.01 11.74
N SER A 356 -17.18 13.14 12.48
CA SER A 356 -17.18 13.85 13.77
C SER A 356 -16.23 13.18 14.78
N ARG A 357 -15.44 14.01 15.47
CA ARG A 357 -14.28 13.59 16.27
C ARG A 357 -14.60 12.54 17.35
N ARG A 358 -15.82 12.57 17.91
CA ARG A 358 -16.25 11.66 18.99
C ARG A 358 -16.50 10.22 18.49
N PRO A 359 -17.40 9.95 17.51
CA PRO A 359 -17.55 8.62 16.91
C PRO A 359 -16.26 7.98 16.40
N LEU A 360 -15.42 8.74 15.68
CA LEU A 360 -14.14 8.25 15.15
C LEU A 360 -13.19 7.80 16.27
N LYS A 361 -12.99 8.64 17.30
CA LYS A 361 -12.11 8.34 18.43
C LYS A 361 -12.66 7.24 19.35
N SER A 362 -13.98 7.02 19.36
CA SER A 362 -14.59 5.87 20.01
C SER A 362 -14.28 4.59 19.24
N TRP A 363 -14.59 4.55 17.94
CA TRP A 363 -14.36 3.41 17.06
C TRP A 363 -12.90 2.96 17.10
N LEU A 364 -11.95 3.88 16.98
CA LEU A 364 -10.53 3.55 16.99
C LEU A 364 -10.04 2.99 18.34
N LYS A 365 -10.63 3.42 19.46
CA LYS A 365 -10.38 2.83 20.79
C LYS A 365 -11.00 1.45 20.94
N GLU A 366 -12.20 1.25 20.40
CA GLU A 366 -12.88 -0.04 20.39
C GLU A 366 -12.01 -1.07 19.62
N LYS A 367 -11.50 -0.69 18.45
CA LYS A 367 -10.56 -1.51 17.66
C LYS A 367 -9.25 -1.79 18.39
N GLU A 368 -8.64 -0.79 19.04
CA GLU A 368 -7.43 -0.98 19.85
C GLU A 368 -7.63 -1.99 21.00
N ALA A 369 -8.81 -2.01 21.61
CA ALA A 369 -9.18 -3.00 22.64
C ALA A 369 -9.38 -4.40 22.05
N GLU A 370 -10.12 -4.54 20.94
CA GLU A 370 -10.28 -5.83 20.22
C GLU A 370 -8.92 -6.44 19.88
N ILE A 371 -8.02 -5.64 19.30
CA ILE A 371 -6.65 -6.03 18.93
C ILE A 371 -5.83 -6.48 20.14
N THR A 372 -5.93 -5.76 21.26
CA THR A 372 -5.19 -6.07 22.50
C THR A 372 -5.61 -7.42 23.09
N ILE A 373 -6.91 -7.71 23.09
CA ILE A 373 -7.45 -8.98 23.62
C ILE A 373 -7.06 -10.16 22.73
N ILE A 374 -7.26 -10.04 21.42
CA ILE A 374 -6.91 -11.09 20.45
C ILE A 374 -5.39 -11.35 20.45
N THR A 375 -4.57 -10.30 20.57
CA THR A 375 -3.11 -10.43 20.75
C THR A 375 -2.75 -11.20 22.01
N LYS A 376 -3.41 -10.94 23.14
CA LYS A 376 -3.21 -11.68 24.40
C LYS A 376 -3.56 -13.17 24.26
N TRP A 377 -4.66 -13.50 23.57
CA TRP A 377 -5.05 -14.89 23.31
C TRP A 377 -4.04 -15.62 22.43
N ILE A 378 -3.69 -15.05 21.27
CA ILE A 378 -2.69 -15.65 20.36
C ILE A 378 -1.34 -15.82 21.05
N GLN A 379 -0.85 -14.82 21.79
CA GLN A 379 0.37 -14.95 22.59
C GLN A 379 0.27 -16.04 23.68
N ASN A 380 -0.90 -16.29 24.26
CA ASN A 380 -1.09 -17.36 25.24
C ASN A 380 -1.12 -18.78 24.63
N LEU A 381 -1.48 -18.90 23.35
CA LEU A 381 -1.32 -20.12 22.57
C LEU A 381 0.15 -20.30 22.17
N SER A 382 0.74 -19.33 21.46
CA SER A 382 2.11 -19.39 20.92
C SER A 382 3.25 -19.37 21.96
N LYS A 383 2.95 -19.21 23.26
CA LYS A 383 3.93 -19.35 24.36
C LYS A 383 4.49 -20.76 24.47
N ASP A 384 3.67 -21.76 24.17
CA ASP A 384 4.04 -23.17 24.30
C ASP A 384 4.56 -23.69 22.97
N LYS A 385 5.88 -23.54 22.74
CA LYS A 385 6.55 -23.95 21.50
C LYS A 385 6.50 -25.45 21.22
N SER A 386 6.00 -26.26 22.15
CA SER A 386 5.77 -27.69 21.88
C SER A 386 4.53 -27.93 21.01
N LEU A 387 3.60 -26.97 20.94
CA LEU A 387 2.31 -27.12 20.27
C LEU A 387 2.38 -26.64 18.81
N ASP A 388 2.16 -27.56 17.86
CA ASP A 388 2.13 -27.28 16.43
C ASP A 388 0.79 -26.64 15.97
N ILE A 389 0.51 -25.44 16.52
CA ILE A 389 -0.68 -24.64 16.24
C ILE A 389 -0.39 -23.69 15.07
N LEU A 390 -1.07 -23.91 13.94
CA LEU A 390 -1.00 -23.02 12.77
C LEU A 390 -1.97 -21.84 12.93
N ILE A 391 -1.49 -20.60 12.78
CA ILE A 391 -2.30 -19.38 12.85
C ILE A 391 -2.24 -18.69 11.48
N LYS A 392 -3.34 -18.73 10.71
CA LYS A 392 -3.39 -18.32 9.30
C LYS A 392 -4.72 -17.61 8.97
N SER A 393 -4.67 -16.55 8.17
CA SER A 393 -5.82 -15.77 7.67
C SER A 393 -6.23 -16.13 6.23
N SER A 394 -5.41 -16.89 5.50
CA SER A 394 -5.67 -17.28 4.11
C SER A 394 -6.73 -18.38 4.00
N SER A 395 -6.91 -18.93 2.79
CA SER A 395 -7.88 -20.01 2.53
C SER A 395 -7.78 -21.13 3.56
N LEU A 396 -8.89 -21.35 4.27
CA LEU A 396 -9.00 -22.42 5.24
C LEU A 396 -9.06 -23.79 4.55
N ASP A 397 -9.50 -23.79 3.30
CA ASP A 397 -9.81 -24.98 2.51
C ASP A 397 -8.53 -25.71 2.06
N GLU A 398 -7.41 -25.01 1.94
CA GLU A 398 -6.07 -25.59 1.80
C GLU A 398 -5.76 -26.56 2.93
N VAL A 399 -6.04 -26.14 4.17
CA VAL A 399 -5.70 -26.91 5.37
C VAL A 399 -6.77 -27.95 5.63
N ILE A 400 -8.06 -27.61 5.52
CA ILE A 400 -9.20 -28.51 5.74
C ILE A 400 -9.16 -29.78 4.85
N ASN A 401 -8.54 -29.70 3.67
CA ASN A 401 -8.39 -30.82 2.74
C ASN A 401 -6.99 -31.47 2.78
N ASP A 402 -6.16 -31.18 3.79
CA ASP A 402 -4.83 -31.78 3.97
C ASP A 402 -4.95 -33.24 4.42
N THR A 403 -4.77 -34.16 3.46
CA THR A 403 -4.92 -35.62 3.65
C THR A 403 -3.88 -36.25 4.57
N ARG A 404 -2.97 -35.46 5.17
CA ARG A 404 -2.07 -35.92 6.24
C ARG A 404 -2.75 -36.06 7.60
N TYR A 405 -3.96 -35.49 7.78
CA TYR A 405 -4.67 -35.46 9.05
C TYR A 405 -6.11 -35.96 8.90
N ASP A 406 -6.50 -36.97 9.69
CA ASP A 406 -7.90 -37.42 9.77
C ASP A 406 -8.83 -36.31 10.30
N TYR A 407 -8.29 -35.45 11.18
CA TYR A 407 -9.04 -34.44 11.90
C TYR A 407 -8.32 -33.09 11.94
N ILE A 408 -9.08 -32.01 11.87
CA ILE A 408 -8.55 -30.65 11.95
C ILE A 408 -9.39 -29.87 12.96
N PHE A 409 -8.75 -29.47 14.06
CA PHE A 409 -9.41 -28.76 15.15
C PHE A 409 -9.10 -27.27 15.08
N CYS A 410 -10.16 -26.46 15.00
CA CYS A 410 -10.10 -25.07 14.60
C CYS A 410 -10.70 -24.14 15.66
N LEU A 411 -9.88 -23.20 16.17
CA LEU A 411 -10.34 -22.03 16.91
C LEU A 411 -10.65 -20.90 15.93
N SER A 412 -11.94 -20.65 15.69
CA SER A 412 -12.41 -19.64 14.73
C SER A 412 -12.81 -18.35 15.44
N PHE A 413 -12.04 -17.29 15.23
CA PHE A 413 -12.38 -15.93 15.67
C PHE A 413 -13.34 -15.29 14.68
N ARG A 414 -14.62 -15.17 15.07
CA ARG A 414 -15.68 -14.52 14.29
C ARG A 414 -16.05 -13.18 14.92
N LEU A 415 -15.07 -12.28 15.02
CA LEU A 415 -15.13 -11.04 15.81
C LEU A 415 -15.23 -9.77 14.95
N VAL A 416 -15.01 -9.88 13.64
CA VAL A 416 -15.04 -8.76 12.69
C VAL A 416 -16.29 -8.87 11.83
N GLU A 417 -17.07 -7.80 11.70
CA GLU A 417 -18.21 -7.77 10.78
C GLU A 417 -17.73 -7.50 9.36
N GLN A 418 -18.38 -8.05 8.32
CA GLN A 418 -18.01 -7.77 6.93
C GLN A 418 -18.30 -6.31 6.50
N SER A 419 -19.22 -5.65 7.21
CA SER A 419 -19.84 -4.39 6.82
C SER A 419 -19.86 -3.40 7.98
N ASP A 420 -18.69 -2.86 8.36
CA ASP A 420 -18.57 -1.91 9.48
C ASP A 420 -19.34 -0.61 9.20
N LEU A 421 -20.34 -0.34 10.06
CA LEU A 421 -21.25 0.79 9.91
C LEU A 421 -20.53 2.16 9.93
N GLN A 422 -19.41 2.30 10.65
CA GLN A 422 -18.63 3.56 10.67
C GLN A 422 -18.00 3.82 9.30
N ILE A 423 -17.37 2.79 8.72
CA ILE A 423 -16.69 2.87 7.42
C ILE A 423 -17.73 3.04 6.29
N ILE A 424 -18.88 2.37 6.39
CA ILE A 424 -19.96 2.48 5.41
C ILE A 424 -20.61 3.86 5.45
N ASP A 425 -20.89 4.43 6.63
CA ASP A 425 -21.40 5.80 6.74
C ASP A 425 -20.37 6.81 6.19
N MET A 426 -19.07 6.64 6.47
CA MET A 426 -17.98 7.46 5.91
C MET A 426 -17.95 7.41 4.37
N LYS A 427 -17.95 6.21 3.77
CA LYS A 427 -17.96 6.01 2.30
C LYS A 427 -19.19 6.63 1.64
N LYS A 428 -20.37 6.41 2.22
CA LYS A 428 -21.62 7.02 1.74
C LYS A 428 -21.56 8.55 1.86
N TYR A 429 -20.97 9.09 2.91
CA TYR A 429 -20.85 10.54 3.08
C TYR A 429 -19.91 11.17 2.04
N LEU A 430 -18.72 10.59 1.83
CA LEU A 430 -17.76 11.11 0.85
C LEU A 430 -18.27 11.02 -0.59
N HIS A 431 -18.86 9.88 -0.98
CA HIS A 431 -19.47 9.75 -2.30
C HIS A 431 -20.62 10.77 -2.54
N ASN A 432 -21.39 11.11 -1.50
CA ASN A 432 -22.36 12.21 -1.59
C ASN A 432 -21.67 13.59 -1.68
N MET A 433 -20.52 13.78 -1.03
CA MET A 433 -19.73 15.03 -1.09
C MET A 433 -19.09 15.28 -2.47
N GLU A 434 -18.69 14.23 -3.20
CA GLU A 434 -18.23 14.36 -4.59
C GLU A 434 -19.37 14.79 -5.53
N ASN A 435 -20.57 14.26 -5.31
CA ASN A 435 -21.79 14.65 -6.01
C ASN A 435 -22.39 16.01 -5.56
N TYR A 436 -21.78 16.71 -4.59
CA TYR A 436 -22.40 17.86 -3.91
C TYR A 436 -22.45 19.15 -4.74
N LEU A 437 -21.89 19.15 -5.96
CA LEU A 437 -22.06 20.24 -6.93
C LEU A 437 -23.50 20.40 -7.43
N HIS A 438 -24.41 19.42 -7.21
CA HIS A 438 -25.75 19.44 -7.80
C HIS A 438 -26.95 19.22 -6.86
N ASN A 439 -26.81 18.81 -5.59
CA ASN A 439 -27.99 18.76 -4.70
C ASN A 439 -27.69 18.72 -3.18
N LYS A 440 -28.35 19.61 -2.43
CA LYS A 440 -28.41 19.51 -0.96
C LYS A 440 -29.49 18.51 -0.53
N LYS A 441 -29.10 17.26 -0.26
CA LYS A 441 -29.91 16.34 0.57
C LYS A 441 -29.27 16.16 1.94
N ASN A 442 -30.10 16.15 2.98
CA ASN A 442 -29.65 15.95 4.36
C ASN A 442 -29.19 14.49 4.54
N PHE A 443 -27.89 14.28 4.76
CA PHE A 443 -27.34 12.97 5.07
C PHE A 443 -27.87 12.48 6.42
N LYS A 444 -28.77 11.51 6.41
CA LYS A 444 -29.19 10.79 7.62
C LYS A 444 -28.15 9.73 7.94
N SER A 445 -27.21 10.07 8.83
CA SER A 445 -26.31 9.12 9.49
C SER A 445 -27.11 7.95 10.08
N SER A 446 -26.67 6.72 9.82
CA SER A 446 -27.20 5.54 10.52
C SER A 446 -26.62 5.46 11.94
N THR A 447 -25.47 6.08 12.14
CA THR A 447 -24.67 6.21 13.36
C THR A 447 -25.25 7.16 14.43
N ILE A 448 -26.58 7.21 14.62
CA ILE A 448 -27.16 7.51 15.95
C ILE A 448 -26.86 6.32 16.87
N ARG A 449 -25.60 6.22 17.32
CA ARG A 449 -25.12 5.12 18.17
C ARG A 449 -25.86 5.14 19.51
N LYS A 450 -26.92 4.32 19.62
CA LYS A 450 -27.24 3.68 20.90
C LYS A 450 -25.94 3.02 21.38
N LYS A 451 -25.54 3.30 22.62
CA LYS A 451 -24.28 2.79 23.17
C LYS A 451 -24.43 1.32 23.57
N HIS A 452 -24.52 0.44 22.57
CA HIS A 452 -24.41 -1.00 22.76
C HIS A 452 -23.07 -1.30 23.45
N LYS A 453 -23.09 -2.17 24.47
CA LYS A 453 -21.85 -2.69 25.04
C LYS A 453 -21.07 -3.42 23.94
N THR A 454 -19.77 -3.21 23.90
CA THR A 454 -18.87 -4.08 23.13
C THR A 454 -18.85 -5.47 23.76
N TRP A 455 -18.53 -6.50 22.97
CA TRP A 455 -18.43 -7.89 23.45
C TRP A 455 -17.43 -8.05 24.60
N PHE A 456 -16.35 -7.25 24.61
CA PHE A 456 -15.36 -7.24 25.68
C PHE A 456 -15.78 -6.46 26.94
N GLU A 457 -16.82 -5.62 26.87
CA GLU A 457 -17.51 -5.05 28.04
C GLU A 457 -18.62 -5.97 28.58
N ASN A 458 -18.92 -7.08 27.89
CA ASN A 458 -19.83 -8.12 28.35
C ASN A 458 -19.07 -9.24 29.06
N SER A 459 -19.21 -9.32 30.38
CA SER A 459 -18.58 -10.35 31.21
C SER A 459 -19.14 -11.76 31.01
N HIS A 460 -20.25 -11.91 30.29
CA HIS A 460 -20.77 -13.22 29.86
C HIS A 460 -20.02 -13.71 28.61
N ASP A 461 -20.03 -12.91 27.53
CA ASP A 461 -19.36 -13.23 26.26
C ASP A 461 -17.87 -13.47 26.46
N MET A 462 -17.19 -12.61 27.23
CA MET A 462 -15.77 -12.80 27.57
C MET A 462 -15.50 -14.13 28.27
N LYS A 463 -16.34 -14.55 29.23
CA LYS A 463 -16.18 -15.86 29.91
C LYS A 463 -16.37 -17.03 28.96
N ILE A 464 -17.28 -16.92 28.00
CA ILE A 464 -17.49 -17.95 26.96
C ILE A 464 -16.27 -18.01 26.04
N PHE A 465 -15.77 -16.86 25.57
CA PHE A 465 -14.63 -16.81 24.64
C PHE A 465 -13.32 -17.24 25.31
N ASP A 466 -13.03 -16.78 26.53
CA ASP A 466 -11.88 -17.25 27.32
C ASP A 466 -11.97 -18.77 27.57
N LYS A 467 -13.17 -19.31 27.86
CA LYS A 467 -13.38 -20.76 28.00
C LYS A 467 -13.08 -21.51 26.68
N SER A 468 -13.55 -21.02 25.54
CA SER A 468 -13.25 -21.64 24.23
C SER A 468 -11.75 -21.62 23.91
N VAL A 469 -11.05 -20.50 24.15
CA VAL A 469 -9.60 -20.40 23.94
C VAL A 469 -8.84 -21.36 24.86
N GLN A 470 -9.27 -21.50 26.11
CA GLN A 470 -8.66 -22.43 27.07
C GLN A 470 -8.91 -23.90 26.69
N GLN A 471 -10.14 -24.27 26.32
CA GLN A 471 -10.47 -25.62 25.86
C GLN A 471 -9.68 -26.01 24.60
N PHE A 472 -9.50 -25.08 23.66
CA PHE A 472 -8.63 -25.31 22.49
C PHE A 472 -7.20 -25.63 22.91
N LYS A 473 -6.63 -24.85 23.83
CA LYS A 473 -5.26 -25.06 24.31
C LYS A 473 -5.11 -26.39 25.04
N GLU A 474 -6.04 -26.73 25.93
CA GLU A 474 -5.99 -27.97 26.71
C GLU A 474 -6.12 -29.21 25.83
N PHE A 475 -6.95 -29.17 24.79
CA PHE A 475 -7.09 -30.25 23.82
C PHE A 475 -5.86 -30.37 22.90
N ALA A 476 -5.25 -29.24 22.49
CA ALA A 476 -3.97 -29.25 21.78
C ALA A 476 -2.84 -29.85 22.62
N GLN A 477 -2.78 -29.52 23.92
CA GLN A 477 -1.80 -30.10 24.86
C GLN A 477 -2.06 -31.60 25.10
N GLY A 478 -3.32 -32.04 25.20
CA GLY A 478 -3.68 -33.44 25.37
C GLY A 478 -3.29 -34.33 24.19
N ASN A 479 -3.23 -33.78 22.97
CA ASN A 479 -2.94 -34.49 21.72
C ASN A 479 -1.56 -34.16 21.12
N ASN A 480 -0.64 -33.61 21.91
CA ASN A 480 0.70 -33.27 21.42
C ASN A 480 1.61 -34.52 21.34
N ILE A 481 1.33 -35.38 20.35
CA ILE A 481 2.02 -36.65 20.11
C ILE A 481 2.65 -36.71 18.72
N LYS A 482 3.73 -37.47 18.58
CA LYS A 482 4.34 -37.76 17.27
C LYS A 482 3.32 -38.46 16.38
N ASN A 483 3.25 -38.05 15.12
CA ASN A 483 2.29 -38.54 14.12
C ASN A 483 0.81 -38.37 14.58
N SER A 484 0.49 -37.23 15.20
CA SER A 484 -0.89 -36.84 15.51
C SER A 484 -1.77 -36.87 14.25
N ARG A 485 -2.92 -37.55 14.36
CA ARG A 485 -4.01 -37.53 13.37
C ARG A 485 -4.79 -36.21 13.36
N ILE A 486 -4.54 -35.33 14.35
CA ILE A 486 -5.20 -34.03 14.51
C ILE A 486 -4.22 -32.89 14.21
N LYS A 487 -4.61 -31.97 13.32
CA LYS A 487 -3.94 -30.66 13.16
C LYS A 487 -4.69 -29.57 13.92
N PHE A 488 -3.95 -28.71 14.63
CA PHE A 488 -4.50 -27.59 15.39
C PHE A 488 -4.33 -26.27 14.64
N ILE A 489 -5.43 -25.54 14.45
CA ILE A 489 -5.44 -24.28 13.69
C ILE A 489 -6.23 -23.16 14.38
N VAL A 490 -5.83 -21.92 14.10
CA VAL A 490 -6.53 -20.69 14.52
C VAL A 490 -6.79 -19.85 13.28
N ASN A 491 -8.03 -19.40 13.07
CA ASN A 491 -8.42 -18.58 11.91
C ASN A 491 -9.25 -17.35 12.27
N GLU A 492 -9.37 -16.44 11.30
CA GLU A 492 -10.35 -15.35 11.29
C GLU A 492 -11.46 -15.70 10.29
N LYS A 493 -12.73 -15.48 10.68
CA LYS A 493 -13.88 -15.48 9.76
C LYS A 493 -14.76 -14.27 10.10
N TYR A 494 -15.61 -13.82 9.18
CA TYR A 494 -16.54 -12.72 9.50
C TYR A 494 -17.62 -13.17 10.50
N ALA A 495 -18.05 -12.24 11.36
CA ALA A 495 -19.20 -12.39 12.24
C ALA A 495 -20.49 -12.49 11.42
N VAL A 496 -21.36 -13.43 11.79
CA VAL A 496 -22.61 -13.72 11.08
C VAL A 496 -23.77 -13.09 11.83
N ASN A 497 -24.66 -12.38 11.12
CA ASN A 497 -25.85 -11.72 11.68
C ASN A 497 -25.53 -10.82 12.89
N HIS A 498 -24.43 -10.04 12.81
CA HIS A 498 -23.88 -9.18 13.88
C HIS A 498 -23.42 -9.91 15.17
N ASN A 499 -23.58 -11.24 15.25
CA ASN A 499 -23.20 -12.03 16.42
C ASN A 499 -21.70 -12.36 16.38
N LYS A 500 -20.91 -11.55 17.09
CA LYS A 500 -19.49 -11.83 17.34
C LYS A 500 -19.35 -13.08 18.20
N THR A 501 -18.51 -14.02 17.76
CA THR A 501 -18.30 -15.31 18.48
C THR A 501 -16.85 -15.78 18.38
N VAL A 502 -16.42 -16.56 19.37
CA VAL A 502 -15.27 -17.46 19.25
C VAL A 502 -15.83 -18.87 19.22
N LYS A 503 -15.52 -19.64 18.17
CA LYS A 503 -16.05 -21.00 17.99
C LYS A 503 -14.93 -22.03 17.95
N LEU A 504 -15.19 -23.18 18.59
CA LEU A 504 -14.46 -24.42 18.35
C LEU A 504 -15.17 -25.17 17.23
N ILE A 505 -14.40 -25.67 16.27
CA ILE A 505 -14.91 -26.36 15.09
C ILE A 505 -14.02 -27.57 14.82
N LEU A 506 -14.61 -28.73 14.55
CA LEU A 506 -13.89 -29.92 14.11
C LEU A 506 -14.22 -30.18 12.64
N TYR A 507 -13.18 -30.41 11.84
CA TYR A 507 -13.29 -30.88 10.46
C TYR A 507 -12.74 -32.30 10.35
N ASN A 508 -13.30 -33.10 9.44
CA ASN A 508 -12.82 -34.41 9.03
C ASN A 508 -12.99 -34.51 7.51
N ASN A 509 -11.94 -34.92 6.79
CA ASN A 509 -11.97 -35.13 5.32
C ASN A 509 -12.73 -34.02 4.56
N GLY A 510 -12.30 -32.77 4.69
CA GLY A 510 -12.93 -31.62 4.03
C GLY A 510 -14.17 -31.03 4.71
N SER A 511 -14.82 -31.75 5.64
CA SER A 511 -16.20 -31.47 6.07
C SER A 511 -16.31 -31.04 7.54
N GLU A 512 -17.17 -30.05 7.84
CA GLU A 512 -17.44 -29.56 9.21
C GLU A 512 -18.32 -30.57 9.98
N ILE A 513 -17.81 -31.14 11.08
CA ILE A 513 -18.58 -32.04 11.95
C ILE A 513 -19.49 -31.19 12.84
N SER A 514 -20.80 -31.26 12.59
CA SER A 514 -21.82 -30.68 13.45
C SER A 514 -21.97 -31.49 14.75
N GLY A 515 -22.25 -30.80 15.87
CA GLY A 515 -22.60 -31.44 17.13
C GLY A 515 -21.44 -32.10 17.93
N PHE A 516 -20.18 -32.01 17.50
CA PHE A 516 -19.07 -32.55 18.30
C PHE A 516 -18.95 -31.84 19.66
N ILE A 517 -19.09 -32.60 20.75
CA ILE A 517 -18.88 -32.14 22.12
C ILE A 517 -17.55 -32.72 22.62
N MET A 518 -16.60 -31.83 22.90
CA MET A 518 -15.32 -32.18 23.52
C MET A 518 -15.55 -32.75 24.95
N PRO A 519 -14.90 -33.86 25.33
CA PRO A 519 -14.96 -34.37 26.70
C PRO A 519 -14.42 -33.35 27.71
N SER A 520 -15.06 -33.31 28.86
CA SER A 520 -14.52 -32.66 30.05
C SER A 520 -13.13 -33.21 30.42
N LYS A 521 -12.36 -32.39 31.15
CA LYS A 521 -11.15 -32.83 31.84
C LYS A 521 -11.56 -33.71 33.03
N PRO A 522 -11.09 -34.97 33.14
CA PRO A 522 -11.43 -35.82 34.28
C PRO A 522 -10.93 -35.23 35.60
N ALA A 523 -11.65 -35.51 36.69
CA ALA A 523 -11.20 -35.19 38.04
C ALA A 523 -9.95 -36.01 38.41
N ALA A 524 -9.28 -35.63 39.51
CA ALA A 524 -8.20 -36.46 40.06
C ALA A 524 -8.74 -37.85 40.45
N PRO A 525 -8.04 -38.95 40.10
CA PRO A 525 -8.44 -40.28 40.53
C PRO A 525 -8.24 -40.46 42.04
N TYR A 526 -9.15 -41.19 42.67
CA TYR A 526 -9.06 -41.59 44.07
C TYR A 526 -9.29 -43.10 44.21
N ALA A 527 -8.71 -43.71 45.25
CA ALA A 527 -8.87 -45.14 45.51
C ALA A 527 -10.24 -45.45 46.11
N ILE A 528 -10.82 -46.58 45.70
CA ILE A 528 -11.98 -47.22 46.34
C ILE A 528 -11.63 -48.53 47.05
N SER A 529 -10.52 -49.18 46.66
CA SER A 529 -9.88 -50.23 47.44
C SER A 529 -8.38 -50.27 47.17
N ILE A 530 -7.63 -50.79 48.13
CA ILE A 530 -6.19 -51.00 48.08
C ILE A 530 -5.92 -52.40 48.67
N THR A 531 -4.95 -53.12 48.11
CA THR A 531 -4.42 -54.37 48.68
C THR A 531 -2.91 -54.26 48.91
N ASP A 532 -2.27 -55.36 49.26
CA ASP A 532 -0.81 -55.50 49.25
C ASP A 532 -0.21 -55.34 47.84
N ASN A 533 -0.91 -55.80 46.82
CA ASN A 533 -0.42 -55.87 45.43
C ASN A 533 -1.21 -55.05 44.40
N SER A 534 -2.24 -54.29 44.80
CA SER A 534 -3.11 -53.56 43.87
C SER A 534 -3.74 -52.29 44.44
N VAL A 535 -4.18 -51.40 43.55
CA VAL A 535 -5.00 -50.22 43.85
C VAL A 535 -6.16 -50.15 42.86
N THR A 536 -7.40 -50.11 43.36
CA THR A 536 -8.59 -49.87 42.54
C THR A 536 -9.00 -48.41 42.63
N LEU A 537 -9.05 -47.74 41.48
CA LEU A 537 -9.27 -46.31 41.33
C LEU A 537 -10.67 -46.02 40.75
N THR A 538 -11.18 -44.83 41.03
CA THR A 538 -12.33 -44.22 40.35
C THR A 538 -12.13 -42.71 40.20
N TRP A 539 -12.92 -42.05 39.35
CA TRP A 539 -12.87 -40.59 39.14
C TRP A 539 -14.23 -40.01 38.74
N ALA A 540 -14.45 -38.75 39.13
CA ALA A 540 -15.55 -37.96 38.58
C ALA A 540 -15.19 -37.41 37.19
N ASP A 541 -16.22 -37.21 36.36
CA ASP A 541 -16.11 -36.62 35.03
C ASP A 541 -17.48 -35.98 34.73
N GLU A 542 -17.51 -34.64 34.74
CA GLU A 542 -18.75 -33.86 34.82
C GLU A 542 -19.24 -33.36 33.44
N SER A 543 -20.36 -33.95 33.02
CA SER A 543 -21.45 -33.33 32.24
C SER A 543 -21.16 -32.74 30.84
N SER A 544 -20.09 -33.14 30.14
CA SER A 544 -19.88 -32.75 28.73
C SER A 544 -18.99 -33.75 27.98
N GLY A 545 -19.48 -34.34 26.90
CA GLY A 545 -18.67 -35.16 25.98
C GLY A 545 -18.29 -36.56 26.52
N SER A 546 -18.76 -36.93 27.71
CA SER A 546 -18.49 -38.22 28.37
C SER A 546 -18.99 -39.42 27.55
N GLU A 547 -20.07 -39.22 26.81
CA GLU A 547 -20.70 -40.12 25.87
C GLU A 547 -19.82 -40.45 24.64
N ASN A 548 -18.85 -39.59 24.32
CA ASN A 548 -17.89 -39.78 23.24
C ASN A 548 -16.59 -40.47 23.71
N VAL A 549 -16.45 -40.75 25.01
CA VAL A 549 -15.28 -41.43 25.58
C VAL A 549 -15.39 -42.93 25.31
N GLN A 550 -14.39 -43.47 24.61
CA GLN A 550 -14.26 -44.89 24.33
C GLN A 550 -13.61 -45.64 25.50
N LYS A 551 -12.58 -45.06 26.11
CA LYS A 551 -11.90 -45.58 27.32
C LYS A 551 -11.07 -44.50 28.00
N TYR A 552 -10.52 -44.79 29.17
CA TYR A 552 -9.58 -43.94 29.88
C TYR A 552 -8.17 -44.55 29.85
N LYS A 553 -7.19 -43.66 29.83
CA LYS A 553 -5.77 -43.94 30.07
C LYS A 553 -5.45 -43.53 31.50
N VAL A 554 -5.07 -44.48 32.34
CA VAL A 554 -4.62 -44.26 33.71
C VAL A 554 -3.10 -44.37 33.71
N MET A 555 -2.43 -43.35 34.24
CA MET A 555 -0.98 -43.30 34.30
C MET A 555 -0.54 -43.26 35.76
N TYR A 556 0.46 -44.05 36.12
CA TYR A 556 1.01 -44.13 37.48
C TYR A 556 2.54 -44.10 37.52
N GLN A 557 3.09 -43.67 38.65
CA GLN A 557 4.50 -43.77 38.98
C GLN A 557 4.68 -43.87 40.51
N LYS A 558 5.86 -44.29 40.97
CA LYS A 558 6.22 -44.25 42.39
C LYS A 558 6.32 -42.79 42.89
N TYR A 559 6.09 -42.60 44.18
CA TYR A 559 6.09 -41.29 44.84
C TYR A 559 7.31 -41.13 45.77
N HIS A 560 8.27 -40.32 45.33
CA HIS A 560 9.57 -40.12 46.00
C HIS A 560 9.61 -38.92 46.96
N GLY A 561 8.45 -38.43 47.39
CA GLY A 561 8.37 -37.24 48.26
C GLY A 561 8.77 -35.93 47.54
N LYS A 562 9.15 -34.91 48.33
CA LYS A 562 9.45 -33.55 47.82
C LYS A 562 10.95 -33.21 47.71
N ASN A 563 11.84 -34.08 48.20
CA ASN A 563 13.23 -33.73 48.50
C ASN A 563 14.29 -34.60 47.79
N GLN A 564 13.98 -35.22 46.65
CA GLN A 564 14.96 -35.93 45.81
C GLN A 564 14.97 -35.40 44.37
N SER A 565 16.15 -35.47 43.74
CA SER A 565 16.41 -34.96 42.39
C SER A 565 15.68 -35.75 41.32
N LYS A 566 15.09 -35.05 40.35
CA LYS A 566 14.42 -35.68 39.21
C LYS A 566 15.41 -36.36 38.27
N GLU A 567 15.44 -37.69 38.30
CA GLU A 567 15.27 -38.43 37.06
C GLU A 567 13.75 -38.58 36.85
N GLU A 568 13.24 -38.25 35.67
CA GLU A 568 11.80 -38.38 35.40
C GLU A 568 11.48 -39.82 34.99
N GLU A 569 11.25 -40.70 35.99
CA GLU A 569 10.75 -42.06 35.77
C GLU A 569 9.58 -42.05 34.76
N GLN A 570 9.67 -42.91 33.75
CA GLN A 570 8.65 -43.03 32.73
C GLN A 570 7.35 -43.56 33.36
N TRP A 571 6.26 -42.82 33.21
CA TRP A 571 4.96 -43.20 33.76
C TRP A 571 4.49 -44.53 33.16
N SER A 572 4.16 -45.49 34.02
CA SER A 572 3.45 -46.71 33.63
C SER A 572 2.03 -46.37 33.19
N GLU A 573 1.50 -47.10 32.23
CA GLU A 573 0.21 -46.81 31.58
C GLU A 573 -0.71 -48.03 31.60
N GLU A 574 -1.95 -47.82 32.00
CA GLU A 574 -3.02 -48.81 32.02
C GLU A 574 -4.31 -48.26 31.42
N TYR A 575 -5.20 -49.15 30.97
CA TYR A 575 -6.35 -48.77 30.14
C TYR A 575 -7.66 -49.42 30.60
N THR A 576 -8.72 -48.62 30.72
CA THR A 576 -10.05 -49.17 31.09
C THR A 576 -10.63 -50.01 29.95
N ASN A 577 -11.37 -51.07 30.31
CA ASN A 577 -12.08 -51.92 29.36
C ASN A 577 -13.35 -51.21 28.85
N GLY A 578 -13.21 -50.28 27.92
CA GLY A 578 -14.30 -49.39 27.52
C GLY A 578 -14.44 -48.19 28.48
N ASN A 579 -15.60 -47.54 28.47
CA ASN A 579 -15.81 -46.23 29.10
C ASN A 579 -16.09 -46.25 30.63
N TYR A 580 -15.85 -47.37 31.31
CA TYR A 580 -15.96 -47.45 32.76
C TYR A 580 -15.02 -46.45 33.44
N LYS A 581 -15.52 -45.78 34.50
CA LYS A 581 -14.79 -44.74 35.24
C LYS A 581 -13.96 -45.31 36.41
N ASN A 582 -13.60 -46.59 36.34
CA ASN A 582 -12.81 -47.31 37.35
C ASN A 582 -11.82 -48.31 36.71
N ILE A 583 -10.78 -48.67 37.45
CA ILE A 583 -9.78 -49.69 37.08
C ILE A 583 -9.10 -50.25 38.32
N THR A 584 -8.67 -51.52 38.30
CA THR A 584 -7.72 -52.08 39.28
C THR A 584 -6.34 -52.16 38.64
N ILE A 585 -5.36 -51.48 39.23
CA ILE A 585 -3.94 -51.57 38.87
C ILE A 585 -3.32 -52.64 39.76
N SER A 586 -2.95 -53.79 39.20
CA SER A 586 -2.40 -54.95 39.92
C SER A 586 -0.88 -55.07 39.76
N ASN A 587 -0.27 -56.03 40.47
CA ASN A 587 1.17 -56.30 40.48
C ASN A 587 2.03 -55.11 40.95
N LEU A 588 1.44 -54.22 41.75
CA LEU A 588 2.18 -53.15 42.43
C LEU A 588 3.00 -53.78 43.58
N PRO A 589 4.24 -53.32 43.84
CA PRO A 589 4.98 -53.75 45.02
C PRO A 589 4.27 -53.33 46.31
N SER A 590 4.32 -54.19 47.33
CA SER A 590 3.82 -53.92 48.67
C SER A 590 4.52 -52.74 49.36
N SER A 591 3.85 -52.12 50.32
CA SER A 591 4.35 -51.00 51.15
C SER A 591 5.00 -49.87 50.34
N THR A 592 4.44 -49.56 49.16
CA THR A 592 5.00 -48.61 48.19
C THR A 592 3.99 -47.52 47.86
N LYS A 593 4.45 -46.26 47.80
CA LYS A 593 3.60 -45.10 47.47
C LYS A 593 3.55 -44.84 45.98
N PHE A 594 2.34 -44.70 45.46
CA PHE A 594 2.04 -44.38 44.07
C PHE A 594 1.22 -43.10 43.94
N ILE A 595 1.38 -42.40 42.83
CA ILE A 595 0.53 -41.28 42.42
C ILE A 595 -0.03 -41.53 41.03
N PHE A 596 -1.31 -41.18 40.84
CA PHE A 596 -2.10 -41.52 39.66
C PHE A 596 -2.61 -40.27 38.94
N LYS A 597 -2.81 -40.35 37.63
CA LYS A 597 -3.46 -39.32 36.79
C LYS A 597 -4.22 -39.99 35.64
N VAL A 598 -5.32 -39.39 35.19
CA VAL A 598 -6.24 -39.97 34.20
C VAL A 598 -6.41 -39.06 32.99
N GLN A 599 -6.60 -39.63 31.82
CA GLN A 599 -6.92 -38.94 30.57
C GLN A 599 -8.02 -39.72 29.84
N ALA A 600 -9.03 -39.05 29.29
CA ALA A 600 -10.07 -39.72 28.50
C ALA A 600 -9.61 -39.89 27.05
N ILE A 601 -10.01 -40.99 26.40
CA ILE A 601 -9.74 -41.30 24.99
C ILE A 601 -11.07 -41.34 24.23
N THR A 602 -11.14 -40.60 23.12
CA THR A 602 -12.28 -40.63 22.18
C THR A 602 -11.83 -41.17 20.83
N ALA A 603 -12.79 -41.37 19.91
CA ALA A 603 -12.49 -41.68 18.52
C ALA A 603 -11.64 -40.63 17.78
N ILE A 604 -11.66 -39.38 18.25
CA ILE A 604 -10.99 -38.23 17.62
C ILE A 604 -9.62 -37.95 18.26
N GLY A 605 -9.52 -38.13 19.58
CA GLY A 605 -8.32 -37.79 20.34
C GLY A 605 -8.47 -37.92 21.86
N LEU A 606 -7.42 -37.51 22.56
CA LEU A 606 -7.29 -37.51 24.01
C LEU A 606 -7.85 -36.21 24.64
N SER A 607 -8.46 -36.29 25.81
CA SER A 607 -8.85 -35.11 26.59
C SER A 607 -7.66 -34.50 27.36
N ALA A 608 -7.90 -33.45 28.13
CA ALA A 608 -6.90 -32.91 29.05
C ALA A 608 -6.64 -33.88 30.20
N ILE A 609 -5.36 -34.09 30.56
CA ILE A 609 -4.98 -34.94 31.70
C ILE A 609 -5.49 -34.34 33.01
N SER A 610 -5.99 -35.16 33.91
CA SER A 610 -6.48 -34.79 35.26
C SER A 610 -5.41 -34.13 36.13
N ALA A 611 -5.81 -33.61 37.28
CA ALA A 611 -4.85 -33.41 38.37
C ALA A 611 -4.31 -34.77 38.88
N ARG A 612 -3.13 -34.76 39.53
CA ARG A 612 -2.60 -35.94 40.20
C ARG A 612 -3.48 -36.30 41.40
N SER A 613 -3.56 -37.59 41.74
CA SER A 613 -4.07 -38.05 43.02
C SER A 613 -3.18 -37.60 44.18
N GLU A 614 -3.72 -37.68 45.39
CA GLU A 614 -2.87 -37.81 46.58
C GLU A 614 -2.10 -39.15 46.54
N PRO A 615 -0.95 -39.27 47.24
CA PRO A 615 -0.17 -40.51 47.27
C PRO A 615 -0.92 -41.65 48.00
N MET A 616 -0.98 -42.82 47.38
CA MET A 616 -1.64 -44.02 47.90
C MET A 616 -0.59 -45.10 48.19
N GLU A 617 -0.71 -45.80 49.31
CA GLU A 617 0.26 -46.78 49.81
C GLU A 617 -0.34 -48.17 49.80
N THR A 618 0.29 -49.11 49.08
CA THR A 618 -0.07 -50.54 49.13
C THR A 618 0.20 -51.15 50.51
N PHE A 619 -0.56 -52.16 50.90
CA PHE A 619 -0.33 -52.88 52.16
C PHE A 619 0.92 -53.77 52.09
N ALA A 620 1.27 -54.46 53.18
CA ALA A 620 2.36 -55.44 53.20
C ALA A 620 1.87 -56.82 52.72
N ASN A 621 2.68 -57.54 51.93
CA ASN A 621 2.38 -58.92 51.51
C ASN A 621 2.24 -59.85 52.72
N ASN A 622 1.21 -60.71 52.71
CA ASN A 622 1.10 -61.89 53.56
C ASN A 622 0.99 -63.12 52.65
N GLU A 623 2.01 -63.97 52.59
CA GLU A 623 2.00 -65.14 51.70
C GLU A 623 1.09 -66.27 52.20
N THR A 624 0.19 -66.74 51.32
CA THR A 624 -0.38 -68.09 51.39
C THR A 624 -0.45 -68.69 49.98
N LYS A 625 0.18 -69.84 49.77
CA LYS A 625 0.20 -70.55 48.47
C LYS A 625 -1.00 -71.49 48.28
N SER A 626 -1.43 -71.63 47.03
CA SER A 626 -2.06 -72.86 46.53
C SER A 626 -1.92 -72.93 45.00
N ASP A 627 -1.37 -74.02 44.49
CA ASP A 627 -1.14 -74.27 43.06
C ASP A 627 -2.43 -74.68 42.31
N PHE A 628 -2.42 -74.60 40.96
CA PHE A 628 -2.76 -75.73 40.06
C PHE A 628 -2.49 -75.40 38.57
N GLU A 629 -2.43 -76.45 37.74
CA GLU A 629 -1.93 -76.44 36.35
C GLU A 629 -3.02 -76.24 35.27
N GLY A 630 -2.64 -75.95 34.02
CA GLY A 630 -3.59 -75.97 32.88
C GLY A 630 -3.07 -75.47 31.51
N ASN A 631 -2.65 -76.39 30.64
CA ASN A 631 -2.40 -76.25 29.19
C ASN A 631 -3.22 -77.39 28.48
N PRO A 632 -3.38 -77.58 27.13
CA PRO A 632 -2.80 -76.84 25.98
C PRO A 632 -3.67 -76.74 24.67
N ASN A 633 -3.04 -76.22 23.59
CA ASN A 633 -3.11 -76.62 22.15
C ASN A 633 -4.15 -76.08 21.11
N GLY A 634 -3.67 -76.00 19.84
CA GLY A 634 -4.35 -75.68 18.56
C GLY A 634 -3.66 -74.54 17.78
N LEU A 635 -3.00 -74.63 16.59
CA LEU A 635 -3.11 -75.46 15.35
C LEU A 635 -4.48 -75.29 14.65
N MET A 636 -4.66 -75.03 13.33
CA MET A 636 -3.83 -74.86 12.10
C MET A 636 -4.68 -74.06 11.03
N ASN A 637 -4.33 -73.69 9.77
CA ASN A 637 -3.18 -73.80 8.84
C ASN A 637 -3.26 -72.63 7.78
N GLN A 638 -2.16 -72.06 7.26
CA GLN A 638 -1.50 -72.28 5.94
C GLN A 638 -2.29 -72.19 4.59
N GLN A 639 -1.77 -71.32 3.69
CA GLN A 639 -1.63 -71.48 2.21
C GLN A 639 -2.91 -71.49 1.30
N HIS A 640 -2.87 -71.22 -0.03
CA HIS A 640 -1.79 -70.93 -1.01
C HIS A 640 -2.32 -70.17 -2.26
N ASN A 641 -1.48 -69.31 -2.89
CA ASN A 641 -1.45 -68.96 -4.34
C ASN A 641 -2.71 -68.30 -4.98
N GLN A 642 -2.71 -67.77 -6.22
CA GLN A 642 -1.79 -67.89 -7.38
C GLN A 642 -1.75 -66.61 -8.25
N SER A 643 -0.74 -66.47 -9.11
CA SER A 643 -0.48 -65.31 -10.00
C SER A 643 -0.65 -65.62 -11.50
N PHE A 644 -1.13 -64.67 -12.31
CA PHE A 644 -0.99 -64.66 -13.78
C PHE A 644 -0.75 -63.24 -14.33
N SER A 645 -0.38 -63.09 -15.61
CA SER A 645 0.28 -61.87 -16.12
C SER A 645 0.06 -61.55 -17.62
N ARG A 646 0.32 -60.28 -18.00
CA ARG A 646 0.29 -59.67 -19.37
C ARG A 646 -1.14 -59.44 -19.92
N SER A 647 -1.42 -58.45 -20.79
CA SER A 647 -0.57 -57.57 -21.61
C SER A 647 -1.08 -56.10 -21.74
N SER A 648 -0.25 -55.22 -22.32
CA SER A 648 -0.52 -53.82 -22.76
C SER A 648 -1.26 -53.76 -24.13
N PRO A 649 -1.60 -52.61 -24.78
CA PRO A 649 -1.27 -51.19 -24.48
C PRO A 649 -2.38 -50.10 -24.70
N ASN A 650 -2.03 -48.83 -24.43
CA ASN A 650 -2.73 -47.55 -24.78
C ASN A 650 -4.11 -47.32 -24.12
N ASP A 651 -4.62 -46.11 -23.79
CA ASP A 651 -4.23 -44.69 -23.91
C ASP A 651 -5.12 -43.86 -22.88
N SER A 652 -5.11 -42.52 -22.65
CA SER A 652 -4.40 -41.34 -23.19
C SER A 652 -4.41 -40.10 -22.24
N PHE A 653 -3.49 -39.17 -22.51
CA PHE A 653 -3.55 -37.67 -22.45
C PHE A 653 -4.29 -36.86 -21.33
N VAL A 654 -3.49 -35.99 -20.64
CA VAL A 654 -3.74 -34.52 -20.39
C VAL A 654 -4.89 -34.09 -19.43
N ARG A 655 -4.81 -33.09 -18.52
CA ARG A 655 -3.80 -32.21 -17.84
C ARG A 655 -4.49 -31.78 -16.49
N GLN A 656 -3.83 -31.63 -15.33
CA GLN A 656 -2.98 -30.51 -14.86
C GLN A 656 -3.70 -29.13 -14.93
N SER A 657 -3.57 -28.16 -14.00
CA SER A 657 -2.64 -27.98 -12.86
C SER A 657 -3.13 -27.02 -11.74
N LEU A 658 -2.45 -27.01 -10.58
CA LEU A 658 -2.40 -25.87 -9.62
C LEU A 658 -1.26 -25.98 -8.55
N ALA A 659 -0.09 -26.56 -8.86
CA ALA A 659 0.68 -27.32 -7.84
C ALA A 659 2.03 -26.74 -7.35
N VAL A 660 2.52 -25.60 -7.85
CA VAL A 660 3.98 -25.28 -7.76
C VAL A 660 4.52 -24.91 -6.39
N GLN A 661 3.91 -23.96 -5.71
CA GLN A 661 4.62 -23.22 -4.65
C GLN A 661 4.91 -24.05 -3.39
N GLU A 662 4.26 -25.21 -3.19
CA GLU A 662 4.46 -26.04 -2.00
C GLU A 662 5.55 -27.13 -2.14
N ARG A 663 5.97 -27.49 -3.37
CA ARG A 663 6.86 -28.66 -3.59
C ARG A 663 8.37 -28.39 -3.55
N LEU A 664 8.80 -27.19 -3.16
CA LEU A 664 10.20 -26.77 -3.24
C LEU A 664 10.88 -26.40 -1.90
N MET A 665 10.21 -26.58 -0.76
CA MET A 665 10.68 -26.17 0.58
C MET A 665 11.82 -27.02 1.18
N ASN A 666 12.66 -27.68 0.37
CA ASN A 666 13.78 -28.51 0.87
C ASN A 666 15.05 -28.46 0.02
N ILE A 667 15.17 -27.48 -0.89
CA ILE A 667 16.42 -27.23 -1.61
C ILE A 667 17.35 -26.42 -0.69
N SER A 668 18.12 -27.14 0.13
CA SER A 668 19.31 -26.60 0.79
C SER A 668 20.36 -26.15 -0.25
N ALA A 669 21.36 -25.36 0.16
CA ALA A 669 22.27 -24.64 -0.73
C ALA A 669 23.20 -25.56 -1.56
N ILE A 670 22.65 -26.12 -2.65
CA ILE A 670 23.26 -27.06 -3.58
C ILE A 670 22.90 -26.60 -5.01
N THR A 671 23.78 -26.83 -5.98
CA THR A 671 23.50 -26.59 -7.41
C THR A 671 22.32 -27.44 -7.91
N TYR A 672 21.41 -26.84 -8.69
CA TYR A 672 20.29 -27.54 -9.32
C TYR A 672 20.07 -27.05 -10.76
N LYS A 673 19.39 -27.87 -11.57
CA LYS A 673 19.02 -27.58 -12.97
C LYS A 673 17.50 -27.55 -13.12
N LEU A 674 17.00 -26.80 -14.09
CA LEU A 674 15.58 -26.51 -14.29
C LEU A 674 15.15 -26.88 -15.72
N ALA A 675 14.02 -27.57 -15.86
CA ALA A 675 13.35 -27.77 -17.15
C ALA A 675 11.89 -27.28 -17.07
N ILE A 676 11.43 -26.61 -18.12
CA ILE A 676 10.07 -26.06 -18.23
C ILE A 676 9.46 -26.54 -19.55
N VAL A 677 8.32 -27.26 -19.47
CA VAL A 677 7.62 -27.80 -20.65
C VAL A 677 6.28 -27.06 -20.86
N PRO A 678 6.02 -26.47 -22.04
CA PRO A 678 4.82 -25.68 -22.30
C PRO A 678 3.49 -26.46 -22.36
N PRO A 679 2.35 -25.73 -22.45
CA PRO A 679 1.06 -26.28 -22.86
C PRO A 679 1.12 -26.91 -24.26
N GLY A 680 0.61 -28.14 -24.40
CA GLY A 680 0.56 -28.90 -25.65
C GLY A 680 1.84 -29.66 -26.05
N SER A 681 3.03 -29.22 -25.65
CA SER A 681 4.29 -29.78 -26.15
C SER A 681 4.62 -31.19 -25.64
N PRO A 682 5.25 -32.06 -26.47
CA PRO A 682 6.02 -33.21 -25.97
C PRO A 682 7.24 -32.72 -25.17
N ALA A 683 7.69 -33.54 -24.21
CA ALA A 683 8.66 -33.11 -23.20
C ALA A 683 10.11 -33.41 -23.60
N GLU A 684 10.74 -32.56 -24.40
CA GLU A 684 12.19 -32.64 -24.66
C GLU A 684 12.82 -31.28 -25.00
N ASN A 685 13.52 -30.70 -24.02
CA ASN A 685 14.70 -29.82 -24.14
C ASN A 685 15.09 -29.32 -22.73
N VAL A 686 16.38 -29.41 -22.37
CA VAL A 686 16.88 -29.07 -21.03
C VAL A 686 18.01 -28.04 -21.15
N SER A 687 17.81 -26.84 -20.60
CA SER A 687 18.81 -25.78 -20.53
C SER A 687 19.52 -25.80 -19.15
N MET A 688 20.86 -25.69 -19.15
CA MET A 688 21.65 -25.69 -17.92
C MET A 688 21.75 -24.30 -17.29
N ILE A 689 21.78 -24.27 -15.96
CA ILE A 689 22.04 -23.08 -15.13
C ILE A 689 23.10 -23.45 -14.09
N GLN A 690 24.04 -22.56 -13.79
CA GLN A 690 24.85 -22.61 -12.57
C GLN A 690 24.51 -21.39 -11.68
N PRO A 691 24.43 -21.56 -10.35
CA PRO A 691 24.26 -20.45 -9.42
C PRO A 691 25.45 -19.50 -9.42
N GLY A 692 25.18 -18.19 -9.35
CA GLY A 692 26.22 -17.21 -9.04
C GLY A 692 26.72 -17.36 -7.59
N THR A 693 28.01 -17.13 -7.38
CA THR A 693 28.71 -17.31 -6.09
C THR A 693 28.01 -16.56 -4.93
N PRO A 694 27.81 -17.19 -3.75
CA PRO A 694 27.10 -16.55 -2.64
C PRO A 694 27.90 -15.38 -2.05
N ALA A 695 27.34 -14.18 -2.12
CA ALA A 695 27.85 -13.02 -1.41
C ALA A 695 27.46 -13.10 0.07
N ILE A 696 28.43 -13.37 0.94
CA ILE A 696 28.23 -13.40 2.39
C ILE A 696 27.98 -11.99 2.91
N PHE A 697 26.77 -11.73 3.40
CA PHE A 697 26.41 -10.49 4.09
C PHE A 697 26.04 -10.79 5.55
N HIS A 698 26.64 -10.07 6.48
CA HIS A 698 26.27 -10.12 7.90
C HIS A 698 24.89 -9.48 8.12
N LEU A 699 24.08 -10.09 8.99
CA LEU A 699 22.75 -9.59 9.35
C LEU A 699 22.82 -8.23 10.05
N ASP A 700 21.98 -7.28 9.61
CA ASP A 700 21.39 -6.28 10.51
C ASP A 700 19.86 -6.37 10.43
N ASN A 701 19.22 -6.37 11.59
CA ASN A 701 17.85 -6.88 11.78
C ASN A 701 16.81 -5.74 11.75
N ARG A 702 16.51 -5.19 10.57
CA ARG A 702 15.43 -4.17 10.44
C ARG A 702 14.91 -3.83 9.02
N THR A 703 13.87 -4.50 8.53
CA THR A 703 12.72 -3.87 7.83
C THR A 703 11.59 -4.86 7.55
N ALA A 704 10.34 -4.49 7.84
CA ALA A 704 9.15 -5.16 7.33
C ALA A 704 8.58 -4.38 6.12
N TYR A 705 9.32 -4.40 5.02
CA TYR A 705 8.90 -3.92 3.71
C TYR A 705 9.71 -4.71 2.68
N VAL A 706 9.07 -5.25 1.64
CA VAL A 706 9.77 -6.07 0.64
C VAL A 706 10.82 -5.20 -0.06
N PRO A 707 12.13 -5.54 0.03
CA PRO A 707 13.14 -4.85 -0.76
C PRO A 707 12.92 -5.20 -2.23
N ARG A 708 12.76 -4.19 -3.10
CA ARG A 708 12.99 -4.45 -4.54
C ARG A 708 14.47 -4.78 -4.69
N TYR A 709 14.74 -6.03 -5.06
CA TYR A 709 16.09 -6.55 -5.18
C TYR A 709 16.94 -5.69 -6.11
N LYS A 710 18.13 -5.29 -5.64
CA LYS A 710 19.29 -5.18 -6.54
C LYS A 710 19.75 -6.60 -6.86
N THR A 711 19.06 -7.27 -7.77
CA THR A 711 19.51 -8.56 -8.30
C THR A 711 20.85 -8.37 -8.99
N SER A 712 21.82 -9.21 -8.62
CA SER A 712 22.81 -9.70 -9.58
C SER A 712 22.08 -10.21 -10.82
N LEU A 713 22.60 -9.94 -12.02
CA LEU A 713 21.98 -10.29 -13.31
C LEU A 713 21.22 -11.63 -13.25
N PRO A 714 19.88 -11.64 -13.47
CA PRO A 714 19.13 -12.88 -13.46
C PRO A 714 19.62 -13.77 -14.60
N THR A 715 19.88 -15.05 -14.30
CA THR A 715 20.24 -16.06 -15.29
C THR A 715 19.04 -16.31 -16.20
N LEU A 716 19.06 -15.70 -17.39
CA LEU A 716 18.05 -15.86 -18.43
C LEU A 716 18.06 -17.29 -18.98
N SER A 717 17.26 -18.16 -18.38
CA SER A 717 16.90 -19.46 -18.97
C SER A 717 15.82 -19.23 -20.03
N LYS A 718 16.21 -19.19 -21.30
CA LYS A 718 15.27 -19.43 -22.40
C LYS A 718 14.58 -20.78 -22.19
N GLY A 719 13.26 -20.81 -22.32
CA GLY A 719 12.53 -22.04 -22.61
C GLY A 719 12.78 -22.50 -24.06
N PRO A 720 12.22 -23.64 -24.48
CA PRO A 720 12.21 -24.03 -25.89
C PRO A 720 11.55 -22.94 -26.74
N ASP A 721 12.04 -22.70 -27.97
CA ASP A 721 11.63 -21.56 -28.84
C ASP A 721 10.17 -21.61 -29.38
N SER A 722 9.25 -22.33 -28.70
CA SER A 722 7.84 -22.51 -29.07
C SER A 722 6.82 -21.87 -28.12
N SER A 723 7.24 -21.29 -26.99
CA SER A 723 6.34 -20.53 -26.11
C SER A 723 6.93 -19.17 -25.74
N ASN A 724 6.20 -18.09 -26.04
CA ASN A 724 6.55 -16.70 -25.73
C ASN A 724 6.31 -16.36 -24.25
N VAL A 725 6.79 -17.22 -23.34
CA VAL A 725 6.68 -17.12 -21.89
C VAL A 725 8.00 -17.50 -21.26
N GLU A 726 8.68 -16.53 -20.64
CA GLU A 726 9.89 -16.73 -19.83
C GLU A 726 9.51 -16.85 -18.35
N PHE A 727 10.42 -17.42 -17.54
CA PHE A 727 10.25 -17.49 -16.08
C PHE A 727 11.50 -16.94 -15.40
N SER A 728 11.37 -15.81 -14.69
CA SER A 728 12.43 -15.28 -13.83
C SER A 728 12.45 -16.07 -12.52
N THR A 729 13.61 -16.58 -12.10
CA THR A 729 13.72 -17.41 -10.89
C THR A 729 14.67 -16.78 -9.85
N VAL A 730 14.26 -16.80 -8.57
CA VAL A 730 15.01 -16.21 -7.45
C VAL A 730 14.86 -17.10 -6.22
N TYR A 731 15.96 -17.57 -5.65
CA TYR A 731 15.95 -18.29 -4.37
C TYR A 731 15.82 -17.30 -3.21
N HIS A 732 14.84 -17.50 -2.32
CA HIS A 732 14.58 -16.62 -1.18
C HIS A 732 15.13 -17.23 0.13
N PRO A 733 16.32 -16.81 0.61
CA PRO A 733 17.00 -17.49 1.70
C PRO A 733 16.25 -17.48 3.04
N GLU A 734 15.43 -16.46 3.32
CA GLU A 734 14.59 -16.43 4.54
C GLU A 734 13.42 -17.42 4.53
N PHE A 735 13.03 -17.94 3.35
CA PHE A 735 11.90 -18.87 3.20
C PHE A 735 12.32 -20.27 2.71
N GLY A 736 13.59 -20.48 2.36
CA GLY A 736 14.08 -21.76 1.84
C GLY A 736 13.43 -22.20 0.52
N ALA A 737 12.92 -21.24 -0.27
CA ALA A 737 12.03 -21.50 -1.39
C ALA A 737 12.51 -20.80 -2.68
N LEU A 738 12.25 -21.46 -3.82
CA LEU A 738 12.47 -20.89 -5.16
C LEU A 738 11.22 -20.14 -5.62
N VAL A 739 11.31 -18.82 -5.73
CA VAL A 739 10.27 -17.96 -6.34
C VAL A 739 10.46 -17.98 -7.85
N MET A 740 9.36 -18.10 -8.60
CA MET A 740 9.35 -18.09 -10.07
C MET A 740 8.24 -17.16 -10.56
N GLU A 741 8.59 -16.14 -11.33
CA GLU A 741 7.67 -15.14 -11.89
C GLU A 741 7.58 -15.28 -13.42
N PRO A 742 6.39 -15.52 -14.00
CA PRO A 742 6.21 -15.62 -15.44
C PRO A 742 6.24 -14.25 -16.13
N PHE A 743 6.89 -14.18 -17.29
CA PHE A 743 6.85 -13.04 -18.20
C PHE A 743 6.28 -13.49 -19.54
N ILE A 744 5.05 -13.08 -19.85
CA ILE A 744 4.34 -13.41 -21.09
C ILE A 744 4.57 -12.27 -22.09
N GLU A 745 5.25 -12.55 -23.21
CA GLU A 745 5.56 -11.52 -24.21
C GLU A 745 4.32 -11.14 -25.06
N ASN A 746 3.41 -12.08 -25.31
CA ASN A 746 2.14 -11.83 -26.00
C ASN A 746 0.96 -12.38 -25.18
N PRO A 747 0.20 -11.54 -24.47
CA PRO A 747 -0.91 -11.97 -23.61
C PRO A 747 -2.18 -12.28 -24.41
N TYR A 748 -2.21 -12.02 -25.72
CA TYR A 748 -3.36 -12.30 -26.56
C TYR A 748 -3.28 -13.67 -27.24
N ASN A 749 -2.11 -14.33 -27.22
CA ASN A 749 -1.99 -15.71 -27.72
C ASN A 749 -2.49 -16.70 -26.66
N ILE A 750 -3.60 -17.39 -26.93
CA ILE A 750 -4.17 -18.36 -26.00
C ILE A 750 -3.21 -19.54 -25.67
N SER A 751 -2.29 -19.90 -26.57
CA SER A 751 -1.33 -21.00 -26.30
C SER A 751 -0.29 -20.68 -25.21
N ASN A 752 -0.18 -19.41 -24.78
CA ASN A 752 0.64 -19.00 -23.64
C ASN A 752 -0.05 -19.26 -22.28
N TYR A 753 -1.29 -19.76 -22.27
CA TYR A 753 -2.08 -20.01 -21.06
C TYR A 753 -2.33 -21.50 -20.81
N GLY A 754 -2.60 -21.82 -19.55
CA GLY A 754 -2.66 -23.18 -19.03
C GLY A 754 -1.38 -23.60 -18.35
N ASN A 755 -1.03 -24.86 -18.54
CA ASN A 755 -0.40 -25.66 -17.49
C ASN A 755 1.06 -26.00 -17.82
N TYR A 756 2.01 -25.19 -17.34
CA TYR A 756 3.44 -25.36 -17.58
C TYR A 756 4.05 -26.36 -16.59
N LYS A 757 4.69 -27.41 -17.10
CA LYS A 757 5.36 -28.41 -16.25
C LYS A 757 6.75 -27.92 -15.88
N VAL A 758 7.07 -27.93 -14.60
CA VAL A 758 8.39 -27.54 -14.08
C VAL A 758 9.00 -28.72 -13.34
N THR A 759 10.17 -29.15 -13.80
CA THR A 759 10.94 -30.26 -13.22
C THR A 759 12.33 -29.74 -12.84
N ILE A 760 12.75 -29.99 -11.60
CA ILE A 760 14.04 -29.56 -11.04
C ILE A 760 14.89 -30.79 -10.75
N TYR A 761 16.13 -30.76 -11.21
CA TYR A 761 17.09 -31.86 -11.16
C TYR A 761 18.28 -31.51 -10.28
N SER A 762 18.93 -32.55 -9.74
CA SER A 762 20.25 -32.48 -9.14
C SER A 762 21.33 -31.99 -10.11
N GLU A 763 22.46 -31.54 -9.57
CA GLU A 763 23.62 -31.04 -10.31
C GLU A 763 24.12 -32.02 -11.40
N ASP A 764 24.05 -33.33 -11.12
CA ASP A 764 24.42 -34.43 -12.03
C ASP A 764 23.40 -34.69 -13.17
N SER A 765 22.24 -34.00 -13.18
CA SER A 765 21.09 -34.25 -14.06
C SER A 765 20.41 -35.63 -13.92
N GLN A 766 20.81 -36.50 -12.98
CA GLN A 766 20.29 -37.88 -12.91
C GLN A 766 19.05 -38.05 -12.04
N HIS A 767 18.83 -37.17 -11.04
CA HIS A 767 17.71 -37.30 -10.10
C HIS A 767 16.80 -36.08 -10.15
N ILE A 768 15.48 -36.31 -10.22
CA ILE A 768 14.47 -35.26 -10.07
C ILE A 768 14.33 -34.96 -8.57
N ILE A 769 14.73 -33.75 -8.17
CA ILE A 769 14.54 -33.22 -6.80
C ILE A 769 13.06 -32.94 -6.56
N ALA A 770 12.41 -32.29 -7.53
CA ALA A 770 11.01 -31.88 -7.42
C ALA A 770 10.37 -31.70 -8.79
N GLU A 771 9.07 -32.00 -8.87
CA GLU A 771 8.28 -31.86 -10.09
C GLU A 771 6.87 -31.36 -9.78
N THR A 772 6.42 -30.37 -10.57
CA THR A 772 5.17 -29.66 -10.32
C THR A 772 4.68 -28.85 -11.54
N MET A 773 3.54 -28.17 -11.42
CA MET A 773 2.78 -27.59 -12.54
C MET A 773 2.24 -26.17 -12.27
N ILE A 774 2.65 -25.17 -13.07
CA ILE A 774 2.19 -23.76 -12.99
C ILE A 774 0.95 -23.59 -13.88
N GLY A 775 -0.14 -23.07 -13.30
CA GLY A 775 -1.31 -22.63 -14.05
C GLY A 775 -1.23 -21.13 -14.37
N LEU A 776 -1.00 -20.78 -15.64
CA LEU A 776 -1.15 -19.41 -16.13
C LEU A 776 -2.57 -19.22 -16.66
N VAL A 777 -3.25 -18.17 -16.20
CA VAL A 777 -4.59 -17.78 -16.69
C VAL A 777 -4.54 -16.34 -17.21
N PRO A 778 -5.37 -15.96 -18.18
CA PRO A 778 -5.42 -14.58 -18.65
C PRO A 778 -5.77 -13.61 -17.52
N GLU A 779 -5.16 -12.42 -17.57
CA GLU A 779 -5.41 -11.36 -16.60
C GLU A 779 -6.83 -10.76 -16.71
N ILE A 780 -7.18 -10.01 -15.67
CA ILE A 780 -8.52 -9.48 -15.46
C ILE A 780 -8.90 -8.41 -16.52
N GLU A 781 -7.94 -7.70 -17.13
CA GLU A 781 -8.21 -6.73 -18.19
C GLU A 781 -8.30 -7.33 -19.62
N ILE A 782 -7.65 -8.47 -19.89
CA ILE A 782 -7.64 -9.13 -21.23
C ILE A 782 -8.72 -10.21 -21.41
N SER A 783 -9.47 -10.50 -20.35
CA SER A 783 -10.60 -11.44 -20.32
C SER A 783 -11.89 -10.83 -20.88
N VAL A 784 -12.79 -11.68 -21.38
CA VAL A 784 -14.05 -11.25 -22.01
C VAL A 784 -15.07 -10.63 -21.01
N PRO A 785 -15.58 -9.41 -21.25
CA PRO A 785 -16.68 -8.84 -20.46
C PRO A 785 -18.03 -9.50 -20.80
N LYS A 786 -19.00 -9.44 -19.88
CA LYS A 786 -20.40 -9.82 -20.15
C LYS A 786 -21.13 -8.79 -21.01
N GLN A 787 -20.75 -7.51 -20.94
CA GLN A 787 -21.45 -6.41 -21.62
C GLN A 787 -20.52 -5.23 -21.98
N PHE A 788 -20.88 -4.46 -23.01
CA PHE A 788 -20.26 -3.19 -23.38
C PHE A 788 -21.27 -2.03 -23.20
N ILE A 789 -20.80 -0.81 -22.91
CA ILE A 789 -21.64 0.39 -22.75
C ILE A 789 -21.07 1.56 -23.56
N ILE A 790 -21.53 1.75 -24.80
CA ILE A 790 -20.97 2.73 -25.73
C ILE A 790 -21.43 4.16 -25.37
N ARG A 791 -20.46 5.06 -25.19
CA ARG A 791 -20.66 6.44 -24.70
C ARG A 791 -19.72 7.43 -25.36
N ASP A 792 -20.18 8.67 -25.48
CA ASP A 792 -19.40 9.82 -25.90
C ASP A 792 -18.37 10.18 -24.81
N SER A 793 -17.07 9.95 -25.04
CA SER A 793 -16.03 10.14 -24.01
C SER A 793 -15.82 11.60 -23.60
N ILE A 794 -16.25 12.56 -24.43
CA ILE A 794 -16.11 14.00 -24.18
C ILE A 794 -17.33 14.56 -23.44
N ASN A 795 -18.53 14.03 -23.72
CA ASN A 795 -19.80 14.56 -23.21
C ASN A 795 -20.56 13.58 -22.27
N ASN A 796 -20.05 12.35 -22.08
CA ASN A 796 -20.66 11.22 -21.37
C ASN A 796 -22.09 10.85 -21.84
N LEU A 797 -22.44 11.20 -23.08
CA LEU A 797 -23.74 10.92 -23.70
C LEU A 797 -23.79 9.48 -24.23
N ILE A 798 -24.98 8.87 -24.23
CA ILE A 798 -25.21 7.55 -24.82
C ILE A 798 -25.12 7.61 -26.35
N VAL A 799 -24.51 6.60 -26.98
CA VAL A 799 -24.35 6.54 -28.45
C VAL A 799 -24.63 5.12 -28.97
N ASN A 800 -25.53 4.99 -29.95
CA ASN A 800 -25.79 3.71 -30.60
C ASN A 800 -24.55 3.21 -31.35
N GLY A 801 -24.15 1.97 -31.10
CA GLY A 801 -23.07 1.30 -31.81
C GLY A 801 -23.37 -0.17 -32.11
N ILE A 802 -22.48 -0.77 -32.89
CA ILE A 802 -22.44 -2.19 -33.24
C ILE A 802 -21.13 -2.75 -32.69
N VAL A 803 -21.21 -3.92 -32.06
CA VAL A 803 -20.04 -4.71 -31.61
C VAL A 803 -20.00 -5.99 -32.42
N THR A 804 -18.89 -6.21 -33.13
CA THR A 804 -18.60 -7.43 -33.89
C THR A 804 -17.39 -8.13 -33.25
N ILE A 805 -17.47 -9.44 -33.04
CA ILE A 805 -16.41 -10.24 -32.43
C ILE A 805 -16.03 -11.35 -33.40
N LYS A 806 -14.75 -11.44 -33.76
CA LYS A 806 -14.22 -12.36 -34.79
C LYS A 806 -13.15 -13.26 -34.18
N LEU A 807 -13.20 -14.56 -34.46
CA LEU A 807 -12.14 -15.47 -34.02
C LEU A 807 -10.88 -15.24 -34.87
N VAL A 808 -9.76 -14.92 -34.23
CA VAL A 808 -8.49 -14.68 -34.92
C VAL A 808 -8.02 -15.97 -35.60
N GLY A 809 -7.68 -15.88 -36.89
CA GLY A 809 -7.32 -17.04 -37.73
C GLY A 809 -8.50 -17.87 -38.26
N GLY A 810 -9.70 -17.74 -37.68
CA GLY A 810 -10.89 -18.51 -38.08
C GLY A 810 -11.83 -17.80 -39.07
N GLY A 811 -11.74 -16.48 -39.20
CA GLY A 811 -12.57 -15.66 -40.11
C GLY A 811 -14.06 -15.54 -39.74
N ALA A 812 -14.60 -16.51 -39.01
CA ALA A 812 -15.98 -16.52 -38.53
C ALA A 812 -16.25 -15.42 -37.49
N VAL A 813 -17.40 -14.75 -37.66
CA VAL A 813 -17.96 -13.80 -36.70
C VAL A 813 -18.67 -14.61 -35.60
N ALA A 814 -18.13 -14.56 -34.38
CA ALA A 814 -18.68 -15.26 -33.22
C ALA A 814 -19.76 -14.46 -32.48
N PHE A 815 -19.79 -13.14 -32.67
CA PHE A 815 -20.91 -12.28 -32.25
C PHE A 815 -21.02 -11.04 -33.15
N ASN A 816 -22.23 -10.57 -33.40
CA ASN A 816 -22.51 -9.27 -33.99
C ASN A 816 -23.84 -8.76 -33.44
N GLY A 817 -23.89 -7.53 -32.96
CA GLY A 817 -25.15 -6.94 -32.49
C GLY A 817 -25.08 -5.42 -32.26
N THR A 818 -26.26 -4.80 -32.19
CA THR A 818 -26.45 -3.37 -31.89
C THR A 818 -26.69 -3.13 -30.41
N THR A 819 -26.21 -2.00 -29.89
CA THR A 819 -26.58 -1.51 -28.55
C THR A 819 -28.04 -1.09 -28.45
N ASP A 820 -28.61 -1.22 -27.25
CA ASP A 820 -29.94 -0.74 -26.89
C ASP A 820 -30.02 0.80 -26.73
N HIS A 821 -31.21 1.27 -26.33
CA HIS A 821 -31.51 2.68 -26.05
C HIS A 821 -30.68 3.32 -24.91
N SER A 822 -29.98 2.51 -24.12
CA SER A 822 -29.07 2.95 -23.05
C SER A 822 -27.59 2.86 -23.44
N GLY A 823 -27.30 2.48 -24.70
CA GLY A 823 -25.95 2.27 -25.21
C GLY A 823 -25.34 0.94 -24.79
N MET A 824 -26.11 0.03 -24.19
CA MET A 824 -25.61 -1.24 -23.67
C MET A 824 -25.77 -2.37 -24.70
N ILE A 825 -24.84 -3.32 -24.69
CA ILE A 825 -24.95 -4.57 -25.43
C ILE A 825 -24.34 -5.73 -24.62
N ASN A 826 -25.12 -6.80 -24.47
CA ASN A 826 -24.71 -8.02 -23.78
C ASN A 826 -24.11 -9.01 -24.79
N LEU A 827 -23.08 -9.75 -24.38
CA LEU A 827 -22.50 -10.82 -25.19
C LEU A 827 -23.24 -12.15 -24.97
N PRO A 828 -23.30 -13.06 -25.96
CA PRO A 828 -23.95 -14.36 -25.80
C PRO A 828 -23.26 -15.16 -24.71
N ASP A 829 -23.98 -15.88 -23.85
CA ASP A 829 -23.42 -16.49 -22.62
C ASP A 829 -22.21 -17.42 -22.84
N THR A 830 -22.12 -18.06 -24.00
CA THR A 830 -21.00 -18.92 -24.40
C THR A 830 -20.20 -18.33 -25.58
N LEU A 831 -18.88 -18.44 -25.50
CA LEU A 831 -17.91 -18.21 -26.57
C LEU A 831 -16.82 -19.27 -26.39
N ALA A 832 -16.35 -19.90 -27.46
CA ALA A 832 -15.31 -20.92 -27.37
C ALA A 832 -13.99 -20.34 -26.84
N ASP A 833 -13.11 -21.17 -26.29
CA ASP A 833 -11.76 -20.74 -25.88
C ASP A 833 -10.91 -20.38 -27.11
N GLY A 834 -10.42 -19.14 -27.18
CA GLY A 834 -9.69 -18.60 -28.31
C GLY A 834 -9.33 -17.11 -28.17
N THR A 835 -8.52 -16.62 -29.11
CA THR A 835 -8.21 -15.19 -29.27
C THR A 835 -9.24 -14.53 -30.17
N TYR A 836 -9.86 -13.46 -29.72
CA TYR A 836 -10.89 -12.72 -30.46
C TYR A 836 -10.46 -11.29 -30.77
N GLU A 837 -10.64 -10.87 -32.02
CA GLU A 837 -10.67 -9.45 -32.40
C GLU A 837 -12.07 -8.90 -32.09
N VAL A 838 -12.15 -7.85 -31.28
CA VAL A 838 -13.38 -7.09 -31.03
C VAL A 838 -13.33 -5.80 -31.82
N GLU A 839 -14.31 -5.62 -32.69
CA GLU A 839 -14.54 -4.42 -33.49
C GLU A 839 -15.77 -3.67 -32.97
N ILE A 840 -15.67 -2.36 -32.76
CA ILE A 840 -16.81 -1.51 -32.35
C ILE A 840 -16.93 -0.30 -33.28
N TYR A 841 -18.12 -0.06 -33.85
CA TYR A 841 -18.38 1.08 -34.74
C TYR A 841 -19.79 1.65 -34.56
N SER A 842 -20.04 2.91 -34.96
CA SER A 842 -21.38 3.53 -34.87
C SER A 842 -22.01 3.70 -36.25
N PRO A 843 -23.12 3.01 -36.58
CA PRO A 843 -23.76 3.14 -37.90
C PRO A 843 -24.34 4.55 -38.12
N ASN A 844 -24.84 5.19 -37.06
CA ASN A 844 -25.45 6.52 -37.13
C ASN A 844 -24.42 7.66 -37.06
N LYS A 845 -23.14 7.35 -36.84
CA LYS A 845 -22.01 8.30 -36.84
C LYS A 845 -20.80 7.65 -37.52
N PRO A 846 -20.80 7.46 -38.87
CA PRO A 846 -19.69 6.81 -39.59
C PRO A 846 -18.35 7.58 -39.53
N ASN A 847 -18.36 8.82 -39.03
CA ASN A 847 -17.16 9.62 -38.75
C ASN A 847 -16.56 9.33 -37.35
N LEU A 848 -16.98 8.26 -36.68
CA LEU A 848 -16.30 7.72 -35.49
C LEU A 848 -15.33 6.61 -35.90
N GLN A 849 -14.17 6.58 -35.25
CA GLN A 849 -13.12 5.60 -35.50
C GLN A 849 -13.59 4.21 -35.03
N GLN A 850 -13.40 3.19 -35.86
CA GLN A 850 -13.68 1.81 -35.48
C GLN A 850 -12.67 1.38 -34.42
N LEU A 851 -13.12 1.13 -33.20
CA LEU A 851 -12.26 0.58 -32.16
C LEU A 851 -11.95 -0.88 -32.49
N LYS A 852 -10.68 -1.25 -32.43
CA LYS A 852 -10.20 -2.63 -32.52
C LYS A 852 -9.31 -2.97 -31.33
N PHE A 853 -9.57 -4.09 -30.68
CA PHE A 853 -8.70 -4.66 -29.64
C PHE A 853 -8.84 -6.18 -29.60
N PHE A 854 -7.90 -6.84 -28.90
CA PHE A 854 -7.92 -8.29 -28.72
C PHE A 854 -8.35 -8.66 -27.29
N MET A 855 -9.07 -9.77 -27.17
CA MET A 855 -9.42 -10.39 -25.89
C MET A 855 -9.25 -11.91 -25.98
N VAL A 856 -9.10 -12.57 -24.82
CA VAL A 856 -8.95 -14.02 -24.72
C VAL A 856 -10.09 -14.60 -23.88
N THR A 857 -10.79 -15.59 -24.44
CA THR A 857 -11.61 -16.54 -23.67
C THR A 857 -10.71 -17.67 -23.16
N TYR A 858 -10.86 -18.04 -21.90
CA TYR A 858 -10.14 -19.18 -21.33
C TYR A 858 -10.98 -19.84 -20.24
N GLN A 859 -11.25 -21.13 -20.38
CA GLN A 859 -12.13 -21.93 -19.51
C GLN A 859 -13.49 -21.26 -19.26
N ASN A 860 -14.09 -20.63 -20.28
CA ASN A 860 -15.32 -19.81 -20.16
C ASN A 860 -15.27 -18.68 -19.10
N ARG A 861 -14.09 -18.26 -18.60
CA ARG A 861 -13.99 -17.17 -17.62
C ARG A 861 -14.41 -15.83 -18.24
N ARG A 862 -15.33 -15.13 -17.56
CA ARG A 862 -15.93 -13.84 -17.98
C ARG A 862 -16.16 -12.92 -16.79
N GLN A 863 -16.35 -11.62 -17.04
CA GLN A 863 -16.48 -10.61 -15.99
C GLN A 863 -17.60 -9.59 -16.20
N GLU A 864 -18.15 -9.09 -15.11
CA GLU A 864 -18.97 -7.88 -15.09
C GLU A 864 -18.06 -6.64 -15.09
N LYS A 865 -17.62 -6.25 -16.29
CA LYS A 865 -16.95 -4.99 -16.56
C LYS A 865 -17.71 -4.19 -17.60
N ASN A 866 -17.87 -2.90 -17.33
CA ASN A 866 -18.47 -1.95 -18.25
C ASN A 866 -17.35 -1.19 -18.98
N PHE A 867 -17.32 -1.31 -20.30
CA PHE A 867 -16.36 -0.62 -21.17
C PHE A 867 -17.06 0.46 -22.00
N SER A 868 -16.46 1.66 -22.12
CA SER A 868 -17.04 2.84 -22.77
C SER A 868 -16.00 3.64 -23.56
N PHE A 869 -16.26 3.91 -24.84
CA PHE A 869 -15.24 4.43 -25.78
C PHE A 869 -15.81 5.35 -26.88
N LEU A 870 -14.96 6.29 -27.36
CA LEU A 870 -15.03 6.92 -28.68
C LEU A 870 -13.64 6.98 -29.32
N GLY A 871 -13.60 7.05 -30.65
CA GLY A 871 -12.63 7.88 -31.37
C GLY A 871 -13.36 8.78 -32.37
N ARG A 872 -12.99 10.07 -32.48
CA ARG A 872 -13.63 11.03 -33.41
C ARG A 872 -12.75 11.24 -34.63
N ASN A 873 -13.11 10.65 -35.77
CA ASN A 873 -12.18 10.38 -36.87
C ASN A 873 -11.91 11.56 -37.82
N ASN A 874 -12.65 12.68 -37.67
CA ASN A 874 -12.30 13.93 -38.33
C ASN A 874 -11.53 14.81 -37.34
N LEU A 875 -10.19 14.79 -37.43
CA LEU A 875 -9.35 15.84 -36.87
C LEU A 875 -9.65 17.16 -37.58
N LYS A 876 -9.78 18.25 -36.83
CA LYS A 876 -9.94 19.60 -37.37
C LYS A 876 -8.63 20.09 -38.02
N PRO A 877 -8.67 21.15 -38.84
CA PRO A 877 -7.45 21.83 -39.28
C PRO A 877 -6.58 22.26 -38.08
N ASN A 878 -5.33 21.81 -38.08
CA ASN A 878 -4.35 21.97 -37.01
C ASN A 878 -4.65 21.19 -35.72
N GLU A 879 -5.50 20.16 -35.74
CA GLU A 879 -5.67 19.21 -34.64
C GLU A 879 -4.73 18.00 -34.82
N ILE A 880 -3.95 17.69 -33.79
CA ILE A 880 -3.08 16.51 -33.68
C ILE A 880 -3.71 15.54 -32.69
N GLU A 881 -3.63 14.25 -33.00
CA GLU A 881 -3.84 13.15 -32.06
C GLU A 881 -2.55 12.34 -31.91
N ILE A 882 -2.25 11.96 -30.68
CA ILE A 882 -1.10 11.17 -30.26
C ILE A 882 -1.64 10.00 -29.44
N ILE A 883 -1.38 8.77 -29.91
CA ILE A 883 -1.79 7.53 -29.24
C ILE A 883 -0.54 6.83 -28.70
N LEU A 884 -0.43 6.72 -27.38
CA LEU A 884 0.62 5.98 -26.69
C LEU A 884 0.18 4.53 -26.46
N ARG A 885 1.01 3.57 -26.86
CA ARG A 885 0.83 2.13 -26.62
C ARG A 885 2.07 1.55 -25.97
N TRP A 886 1.91 0.53 -25.14
CA TRP A 886 3.02 -0.21 -24.52
C TRP A 886 2.61 -1.63 -24.13
N GLY A 887 3.54 -2.44 -23.65
CA GLY A 887 3.34 -3.82 -23.18
C GLY A 887 2.96 -3.93 -21.69
N ALA A 888 3.19 -5.11 -21.10
CA ALA A 888 2.90 -5.39 -19.69
C ALA A 888 3.68 -4.51 -18.71
N GLN A 889 4.97 -4.28 -19.00
CA GLN A 889 5.92 -3.74 -18.03
C GLN A 889 6.69 -2.54 -18.62
N PRO A 890 6.74 -1.39 -17.92
CA PRO A 890 6.06 -1.08 -16.66
C PRO A 890 4.55 -0.94 -16.87
N ARG A 891 3.73 -1.37 -15.89
CA ARG A 891 2.26 -1.37 -16.01
C ARG A 891 1.61 0.02 -16.03
N ASP A 892 2.36 1.10 -16.08
CA ASP A 892 1.83 2.45 -15.86
C ASP A 892 2.76 3.45 -16.54
N LEU A 893 2.29 4.08 -17.61
CA LEU A 893 2.99 5.05 -18.44
C LEU A 893 2.08 6.24 -18.77
N ASP A 894 2.18 7.32 -17.99
CA ASP A 894 1.32 8.49 -18.13
C ASP A 894 1.70 9.31 -19.37
N SER A 895 0.70 9.69 -20.18
CA SER A 895 0.82 10.72 -21.20
C SER A 895 0.88 12.11 -20.58
N HIS A 896 1.97 12.83 -20.81
CA HIS A 896 2.11 14.25 -20.43
C HIS A 896 2.25 15.12 -21.69
N LEU A 897 1.37 16.12 -21.85
CA LEU A 897 1.52 17.15 -22.88
C LEU A 897 1.57 18.54 -22.25
N TYR A 898 2.66 19.24 -22.53
CA TYR A 898 2.93 20.60 -22.09
C TYR A 898 2.77 21.57 -23.26
N SER A 899 2.39 22.82 -23.00
CA SER A 899 2.42 23.91 -23.99
C SER A 899 3.09 25.17 -23.43
N SER A 900 3.75 25.94 -24.29
CA SER A 900 4.57 27.11 -23.94
C SER A 900 3.78 28.35 -23.47
N ASP A 901 2.50 28.20 -23.14
CA ASP A 901 1.69 29.13 -22.35
C ASP A 901 1.50 28.67 -20.89
N GLY A 902 2.30 27.68 -20.45
CA GLY A 902 2.33 27.19 -19.08
C GLY A 902 1.22 26.20 -18.73
N LYS A 903 0.52 25.64 -19.71
CA LYS A 903 -0.50 24.57 -19.50
C LYS A 903 0.11 23.19 -19.61
N HIS A 904 -0.54 22.23 -18.94
CA HIS A 904 -0.12 20.84 -18.88
C HIS A 904 -1.34 19.92 -18.69
N ILE A 905 -1.46 18.89 -19.53
CA ILE A 905 -2.41 17.79 -19.33
C ILE A 905 -1.70 16.47 -19.01
N TYR A 906 -2.30 15.71 -18.09
CA TYR A 906 -1.84 14.40 -17.56
C TYR A 906 -2.98 13.75 -16.76
N PHE A 907 -2.75 12.58 -16.12
CA PHE A 907 -3.78 11.78 -15.46
C PHE A 907 -4.70 12.54 -14.49
N SER A 908 -4.20 13.58 -13.81
CA SER A 908 -4.96 14.38 -12.83
C SER A 908 -5.55 15.68 -13.40
N ASN A 909 -5.02 16.19 -14.51
CA ASN A 909 -5.57 17.34 -15.25
C ASN A 909 -5.79 16.94 -16.71
N ARG A 910 -6.89 16.22 -16.99
CA ARG A 910 -7.08 15.59 -18.32
C ARG A 910 -7.57 16.53 -19.41
N ASN A 911 -7.96 17.77 -19.10
CA ASN A 911 -8.54 18.68 -20.09
C ASN A 911 -8.10 20.14 -19.87
N GLU A 912 -7.66 20.76 -20.94
CA GLU A 912 -7.29 22.18 -21.06
C GLU A 912 -7.99 22.80 -22.28
N THR A 913 -7.93 24.13 -22.45
CA THR A 913 -8.76 24.87 -23.43
C THR A 913 -8.67 24.35 -24.88
N ASN A 914 -7.54 23.76 -25.25
CA ASN A 914 -7.24 23.24 -26.59
C ASN A 914 -6.53 21.88 -26.55
N MET A 915 -6.52 21.16 -25.42
CA MET A 915 -5.80 19.90 -25.21
C MET A 915 -6.61 18.95 -24.33
N ALA A 916 -6.65 17.66 -24.65
CA ALA A 916 -7.36 16.63 -23.88
C ALA A 916 -6.57 15.30 -23.83
N LEU A 917 -6.70 14.59 -22.71
CA LEU A 917 -6.30 13.22 -22.47
C LEU A 917 -7.56 12.41 -22.14
N ASP A 918 -7.66 11.16 -22.60
CA ASP A 918 -8.83 10.31 -22.43
C ASP A 918 -8.84 9.50 -21.12
N TYR A 919 -8.22 8.33 -21.10
CA TYR A 919 -8.34 7.33 -20.03
C TYR A 919 -6.99 6.67 -19.72
N ASP A 920 -6.28 7.28 -18.78
CA ASP A 920 -5.33 6.72 -17.80
C ASP A 920 -5.35 5.18 -17.61
N VAL A 921 -4.34 4.46 -18.10
CA VAL A 921 -4.28 2.97 -18.10
C VAL A 921 -3.22 2.42 -17.14
N THR A 922 -3.59 2.29 -15.87
CA THR A 922 -2.66 1.99 -14.75
C THR A 922 -2.27 0.51 -14.56
N ARG A 923 -2.43 -0.33 -15.59
CA ARG A 923 -2.22 -1.80 -15.50
C ARG A 923 -1.50 -2.46 -16.70
N GLY A 924 -0.84 -1.67 -17.54
CA GLY A 924 -0.11 -2.14 -18.72
C GLY A 924 -1.03 -2.30 -19.93
N TYR A 925 -0.45 -2.51 -21.09
CA TYR A 925 -1.19 -2.67 -22.36
C TYR A 925 -2.18 -1.53 -22.65
N GLY A 926 -1.66 -0.30 -22.70
CA GLY A 926 -2.42 0.89 -23.11
C GLY A 926 -3.14 0.73 -24.46
N PRO A 927 -4.10 1.63 -24.74
CA PRO A 927 -3.60 2.96 -25.09
C PRO A 927 -4.09 4.09 -24.20
N GLU A 928 -3.32 5.18 -24.23
CA GLU A 928 -3.78 6.52 -23.90
C GLU A 928 -3.79 7.40 -25.15
N THR A 929 -4.82 8.24 -25.29
CA THR A 929 -4.99 9.16 -26.41
C THR A 929 -4.92 10.60 -25.93
N THR A 930 -3.86 11.29 -26.35
CA THR A 930 -3.69 12.74 -26.18
C THR A 930 -4.08 13.45 -27.47
N ARG A 931 -4.99 14.42 -27.43
CA ARG A 931 -5.42 15.19 -28.60
C ARG A 931 -5.39 16.69 -28.32
N PHE A 932 -4.89 17.49 -29.25
CA PHE A 932 -4.80 18.94 -29.07
C PHE A 932 -4.86 19.71 -30.39
N THR A 933 -5.34 20.96 -30.33
CA THR A 933 -5.26 21.90 -31.46
C THR A 933 -4.02 22.79 -31.30
N ILE A 934 -3.17 22.80 -32.32
CA ILE A 934 -1.97 23.63 -32.44
C ILE A 934 -2.38 25.10 -32.62
N GLN A 935 -1.77 26.00 -31.85
CA GLN A 935 -1.92 27.44 -32.02
C GLN A 935 -0.66 28.05 -32.65
N PRO A 936 -0.76 29.01 -33.61
CA PRO A 936 0.40 29.56 -34.34
C PRO A 936 1.47 30.28 -33.50
N ASN A 937 1.20 30.52 -32.22
CA ASN A 937 2.07 31.23 -31.29
C ASN A 937 2.56 30.34 -30.12
N LEU A 938 2.29 29.03 -30.14
CA LEU A 938 2.65 28.10 -29.08
C LEU A 938 3.53 26.96 -29.60
N LYS A 939 4.47 26.54 -28.75
CA LYS A 939 5.16 25.26 -28.88
C LYS A 939 4.53 24.25 -27.91
N TYR A 940 4.59 22.96 -28.25
CA TYR A 940 4.06 21.84 -27.48
C TYR A 940 5.13 20.76 -27.30
N ILE A 941 5.17 20.08 -26.17
CA ILE A 941 6.11 18.98 -25.87
C ILE A 941 5.33 17.80 -25.30
N TYR A 942 5.54 16.64 -25.90
CA TYR A 942 4.94 15.38 -25.46
C TYR A 942 6.00 14.50 -24.77
N VAL A 943 5.64 14.02 -23.57
CA VAL A 943 6.50 13.26 -22.65
C VAL A 943 5.74 12.01 -22.19
N VAL A 944 6.46 10.90 -22.08
CA VAL A 944 5.97 9.67 -21.45
C VAL A 944 6.61 9.53 -20.08
N HIS A 945 5.79 9.43 -19.03
CA HIS A 945 6.24 9.30 -17.64
C HIS A 945 6.07 7.86 -17.14
N ARG A 946 7.10 7.25 -16.57
CA ARG A 946 7.00 5.95 -15.92
C ARG A 946 6.56 6.10 -14.46
N TYR A 947 5.26 6.06 -14.22
CA TYR A 947 4.68 6.23 -12.88
C TYR A 947 4.90 5.03 -11.95
N SER A 948 4.58 3.81 -12.38
CA SER A 948 4.70 2.58 -11.56
C SER A 948 6.14 2.22 -11.16
N ASN A 949 7.13 2.75 -11.88
CA ASN A 949 8.56 2.62 -11.63
C ASN A 949 9.07 1.18 -11.43
N GLU A 950 8.36 0.17 -11.94
CA GLU A 950 8.60 -1.25 -11.65
C GLU A 950 9.48 -1.98 -12.65
N SER A 951 9.59 -1.44 -13.86
CA SER A 951 10.42 -1.99 -14.94
C SER A 951 11.14 -0.86 -15.67
N MET A 952 12.05 -1.22 -16.58
CA MET A 952 12.82 -0.23 -17.36
C MET A 952 11.90 0.43 -18.39
N LEU A 953 12.09 1.73 -18.68
CA LEU A 953 11.29 2.39 -19.72
C LEU A 953 11.40 1.65 -21.05
N THR A 954 12.58 1.17 -21.43
CA THR A 954 12.82 0.38 -22.64
C THR A 954 12.11 -0.98 -22.69
N LYS A 955 11.80 -1.60 -21.54
CA LYS A 955 11.01 -2.85 -21.48
C LYS A 955 9.55 -2.67 -21.89
N SER A 956 9.05 -1.43 -21.92
CA SER A 956 7.69 -1.09 -22.37
C SER A 956 7.38 -1.52 -23.80
N LYS A 957 8.39 -1.65 -24.67
CA LYS A 957 8.24 -1.67 -26.13
C LYS A 957 7.31 -0.54 -26.62
N ALA A 958 7.33 0.63 -25.96
CA ALA A 958 6.35 1.68 -26.20
C ALA A 958 6.39 2.21 -27.64
N GLU A 959 5.21 2.39 -28.22
CA GLU A 959 4.99 2.89 -29.58
C GLU A 959 4.02 4.06 -29.55
N LEU A 960 4.41 5.16 -30.19
CA LEU A 960 3.63 6.39 -30.30
C LEU A 960 3.12 6.54 -31.74
N THR A 961 1.81 6.50 -31.94
CA THR A 961 1.19 6.81 -33.25
C THR A 961 0.81 8.29 -33.30
N VAL A 962 1.21 9.02 -34.34
CA VAL A 962 0.84 10.44 -34.53
C VAL A 962 -0.10 10.59 -35.73
N ASN A 963 -1.29 11.14 -35.47
CA ASN A 963 -2.37 11.33 -36.43
C ASN A 963 -2.60 12.84 -36.72
N ILE A 964 -2.81 13.18 -37.99
CA ILE A 964 -3.07 14.53 -38.51
C ILE A 964 -4.02 14.49 -39.72
N ASP A 965 -4.84 15.52 -39.93
CA ASP A 965 -5.53 15.69 -41.22
C ASP A 965 -4.56 16.20 -42.28
N THR A 966 -4.04 15.28 -43.11
CA THR A 966 -3.08 15.60 -44.19
C THR A 966 -3.62 16.56 -45.26
N LYS A 967 -4.95 16.76 -45.34
CA LYS A 967 -5.58 17.68 -46.31
C LYS A 967 -5.51 19.14 -45.89
N THR A 968 -5.59 19.42 -44.58
CA THR A 968 -5.64 20.80 -44.05
C THR A 968 -4.50 21.14 -43.08
N THR A 969 -3.78 20.13 -42.60
CA THR A 969 -2.71 20.25 -41.61
C THR A 969 -1.39 19.76 -42.23
N HIS A 970 -0.54 20.70 -42.63
CA HIS A 970 0.80 20.40 -43.13
C HIS A 970 1.81 20.58 -41.99
N ILE A 971 2.52 19.50 -41.66
CA ILE A 971 3.60 19.49 -40.67
C ILE A 971 4.83 18.81 -41.28
N ASN A 972 6.01 19.42 -41.11
CA ASN A 972 7.28 18.91 -41.64
C ASN A 972 8.20 18.44 -40.50
N LYS A 973 9.07 17.45 -40.76
CA LYS A 973 10.02 16.92 -39.77
C LYS A 973 11.36 17.66 -39.85
N ILE A 974 11.84 18.18 -38.72
CA ILE A 974 13.07 19.00 -38.67
C ILE A 974 14.32 18.24 -39.15
N ARG A 975 14.43 16.93 -38.87
CA ARG A 975 15.66 16.15 -39.15
C ARG A 975 15.74 15.47 -40.53
N ARG A 976 14.73 15.58 -41.41
CA ARG A 976 14.74 14.91 -42.72
C ARG A 976 14.21 15.70 -43.92
N HIS A 977 13.60 16.87 -43.73
CA HIS A 977 12.78 17.57 -44.74
C HIS A 977 11.53 16.80 -45.23
N ASP A 978 11.35 15.55 -44.84
CA ASP A 978 10.11 14.78 -45.04
C ASP A 978 8.88 15.45 -44.41
N LYS A 979 7.73 15.31 -45.08
CA LYS A 979 6.41 15.58 -44.48
C LYS A 979 6.10 14.54 -43.39
N LEU A 980 5.36 14.94 -42.36
CA LEU A 980 4.78 14.00 -41.40
C LEU A 980 3.71 13.14 -42.09
N VAL A 981 3.77 11.82 -41.92
CA VAL A 981 2.74 10.90 -42.44
C VAL A 981 1.71 10.66 -41.35
N ASN A 982 0.42 10.67 -41.70
CA ASN A 982 -0.64 10.35 -40.74
C ASN A 982 -0.62 8.85 -40.39
N GLY A 983 -0.65 8.53 -39.10
CA GLY A 983 -0.51 7.16 -38.61
C GLY A 983 0.93 6.69 -38.50
N GLU A 984 1.91 7.61 -38.54
CA GLU A 984 3.33 7.26 -38.40
C GLU A 984 3.67 6.86 -36.96
N VAL A 985 4.44 5.78 -36.81
CA VAL A 985 4.73 5.12 -35.53
C VAL A 985 6.18 5.36 -35.10
N TYR A 986 6.35 5.87 -33.89
CA TYR A 986 7.65 6.16 -33.27
C TYR A 986 7.85 5.24 -32.07
N LYS A 987 8.87 4.37 -32.12
CA LYS A 987 9.15 3.40 -31.05
C LYS A 987 10.19 3.95 -30.07
N ILE A 988 10.12 3.49 -28.83
CA ILE A 988 11.12 3.81 -27.80
C ILE A 988 12.51 3.29 -28.20
N PRO A 989 13.59 4.10 -28.12
CA PRO A 989 14.94 3.65 -28.46
C PRO A 989 15.48 2.55 -27.53
N GLU A 990 16.16 1.55 -28.08
CA GLU A 990 16.57 0.34 -27.36
C GLU A 990 17.76 0.54 -26.40
N LEU A 991 18.51 1.65 -26.51
CA LEU A 991 19.93 1.68 -26.12
C LEU A 991 20.35 2.80 -25.13
N THR A 992 19.43 3.47 -24.43
CA THR A 992 19.79 4.51 -23.45
C THR A 992 19.06 4.43 -22.10
N ARG A 993 19.81 4.76 -21.03
CA ARG A 993 19.39 4.98 -19.62
C ARG A 993 18.20 4.11 -19.13
N PRO A 994 18.40 2.80 -18.85
CA PRO A 994 17.33 1.89 -18.42
C PRO A 994 16.61 2.28 -17.11
N GLN A 995 17.21 3.14 -16.28
CA GLN A 995 16.62 3.60 -15.02
C GLN A 995 15.73 4.85 -15.16
N ALA A 996 15.73 5.51 -16.32
CA ALA A 996 15.04 6.77 -16.57
C ALA A 996 13.55 6.75 -16.14
N LYS A 997 13.10 7.87 -15.57
CA LYS A 997 11.69 8.11 -15.22
C LYS A 997 10.89 8.65 -16.40
N PHE A 998 11.49 9.46 -17.25
CA PHE A 998 10.81 10.16 -18.34
C PHE A 998 11.49 9.93 -19.69
N TRP A 999 10.69 9.81 -20.74
CA TRP A 999 11.09 9.84 -22.14
C TRP A 999 10.51 11.09 -22.78
N ILE A 1000 11.35 12.02 -23.23
CA ILE A 1000 10.93 13.22 -23.95
C ILE A 1000 10.82 12.83 -25.43
N VAL A 1001 9.62 12.79 -26.01
CA VAL A 1001 9.43 12.14 -27.33
C VAL A 1001 9.53 13.14 -28.47
N CYS A 1002 8.78 14.24 -28.40
CA CYS A 1002 8.79 15.26 -29.45
C CYS A 1002 8.43 16.67 -28.96
N MET A 1003 8.92 17.67 -29.68
CA MET A 1003 8.45 19.05 -29.65
C MET A 1003 7.74 19.38 -30.96
N ILE A 1004 6.63 20.10 -30.89
CA ILE A 1004 5.85 20.58 -32.03
C ILE A 1004 5.78 22.10 -31.95
N ASP A 1005 6.32 22.79 -32.95
CA ASP A 1005 6.29 24.24 -33.06
C ASP A 1005 5.10 24.67 -33.93
N GLY A 1006 4.14 25.37 -33.33
CA GLY A 1006 2.94 25.81 -34.02
C GLY A 1006 3.14 26.97 -34.99
N SER A 1007 4.21 27.76 -34.82
CA SER A 1007 4.52 28.90 -35.68
C SER A 1007 5.11 28.47 -37.01
N THR A 1008 6.01 27.48 -36.99
CA THR A 1008 6.65 26.90 -38.19
C THR A 1008 5.91 25.70 -38.74
N LYS A 1009 4.96 25.13 -37.96
CA LYS A 1009 4.33 23.81 -38.19
C LYS A 1009 5.37 22.71 -38.41
N GLN A 1010 6.33 22.62 -37.50
CA GLN A 1010 7.39 21.61 -37.55
C GLN A 1010 7.36 20.70 -36.33
N ILE A 1011 7.67 19.42 -36.54
CA ILE A 1011 7.82 18.42 -35.49
C ILE A 1011 9.29 17.98 -35.37
N LYS A 1012 9.81 18.06 -34.14
CA LYS A 1012 11.17 17.70 -33.73
C LYS A 1012 11.06 16.49 -32.81
N PHE A 1013 11.23 15.29 -33.37
CA PHE A 1013 11.38 14.08 -32.56
C PHE A 1013 12.76 14.06 -31.90
N PHE A 1014 12.80 13.62 -30.65
CA PHE A 1014 14.01 13.56 -29.84
C PHE A 1014 14.51 12.11 -29.75
N GLU A 1015 15.62 11.84 -30.41
CA GLU A 1015 16.29 10.54 -30.35
C GLU A 1015 17.12 10.44 -29.05
N ASN A 1016 16.87 9.40 -28.24
CA ASN A 1016 17.61 9.07 -27.00
C ASN A 1016 17.56 10.11 -25.86
N VAL A 1017 16.50 10.91 -25.74
CA VAL A 1017 16.35 11.89 -24.63
C VAL A 1017 15.55 11.31 -23.46
N PHE A 1018 16.27 11.03 -22.36
CA PHE A 1018 15.78 10.32 -21.17
C PHE A 1018 16.27 10.97 -19.86
N GLU A 1019 15.38 11.13 -18.89
CA GLU A 1019 15.64 11.90 -17.67
C GLU A 1019 15.10 11.27 -16.36
N ASP A 1020 15.66 11.74 -15.24
CA ASP A 1020 15.62 11.09 -13.91
C ASP A 1020 15.18 12.02 -12.76
N HIS A 1021 14.63 13.20 -13.07
CA HIS A 1021 14.18 14.19 -12.07
C HIS A 1021 12.89 13.76 -11.35
N ASN A 1022 12.50 14.45 -10.28
CA ASN A 1022 11.32 14.06 -9.49
C ASN A 1022 10.00 14.63 -10.00
N ASP A 1023 10.01 15.88 -10.48
CA ASP A 1023 8.83 16.62 -10.93
C ASP A 1023 9.20 17.47 -12.14
N TYR A 1024 8.32 17.56 -13.15
CA TYR A 1024 8.41 18.57 -14.19
C TYR A 1024 7.34 19.63 -13.96
N ILE A 1025 7.76 20.78 -13.44
CA ILE A 1025 7.00 22.02 -13.56
C ILE A 1025 7.17 22.52 -15.00
N THR A 1026 6.11 23.06 -15.60
CA THR A 1026 6.13 23.65 -16.96
C THR A 1026 7.34 24.53 -17.21
N ASN A 1027 7.67 25.40 -16.24
CA ASN A 1027 8.82 26.31 -16.27
C ASN A 1027 10.18 25.63 -16.55
N GLU A 1028 10.41 24.38 -16.14
CA GLU A 1028 11.68 23.69 -16.43
C GLU A 1028 11.74 23.20 -17.88
N ILE A 1029 10.61 22.78 -18.44
CA ILE A 1029 10.49 22.42 -19.85
C ILE A 1029 10.58 23.68 -20.72
N ASP A 1030 10.01 24.80 -20.25
CA ASP A 1030 10.22 26.14 -20.84
C ASP A 1030 11.71 26.50 -20.90
N MET A 1031 12.42 26.45 -19.77
CA MET A 1031 13.84 26.84 -19.71
C MET A 1031 14.81 25.87 -20.41
N LYS A 1032 14.41 24.62 -20.68
CA LYS A 1032 15.30 23.57 -21.21
C LYS A 1032 15.04 23.17 -22.67
N TYR A 1033 13.80 23.23 -23.12
CA TYR A 1033 13.41 22.69 -24.43
C TYR A 1033 12.70 23.68 -25.36
N TYR A 1034 12.03 24.70 -24.85
CA TYR A 1034 11.43 25.74 -25.71
C TYR A 1034 12.38 26.91 -26.01
N THR A 1035 13.46 27.07 -25.23
CA THR A 1035 14.52 28.09 -25.32
C THR A 1035 15.70 27.75 -26.24
N GLY A 1036 15.73 26.56 -26.86
CA GLY A 1036 16.85 26.06 -27.69
C GLY A 1036 16.50 25.71 -29.13
#